data_AF-A0A7C2YF31-F1
#
_entry.id   AF-A0A7C2YF31-F1
#
_cell.length_a   1.000
_cell.length_b   1.000
_cell.length_c   1.000
_cell.angle_alpha   90.00
_cell.angle_beta   90.00
_cell.angle_gamma   90.00
#
_symmetry.space_group_name_H-M   'P 1'
#
loop_
_entity.id
_entity.type
_entity.pdbx_description
1 polymer ?
#
loop_
_entity_poly.entity_id
_entity_poly.type
_entity_poly.pdbx_seq_one_letter_code
_entity_poly.pdbx_strand_id
1 'polypeptide(L)'
;MTRNAMKRDHNMDMIPRDHIAFRVTGHAAPGTAAAAPSGLLPALFAHYRDLTTLRYDFPLLLVKGGPAEGAIRSLSSVIDGVLQEAAPPGAEGERMRQHVLRMEKEIRATTARGVVGSLAALWEKSARRLAAASDESLADSLARARAALKVDGTLVDCNAALPARLFGHAWERVQQERTRPVREQIRALIVRLSDMLKAGMLASEAGRSADALKAGVGSAHAGAFDFDLMSRLLARVGGGSTLPPAHVRRIEWALAVLQSQRFFQVADAGAKAANVPYDFVFTSCAAACEAYGERLPRMVELLKAIAVARLEAEGRYVDGKHDLFFDAFDAGALDREDLSLFPDYLVCVRWSAGDPADEAGLWRLLSSGIPAKVLVQSDEILAPPNEEKALPFLTARSAHLAAMAVGLRHTYVLQAVSAHLLQMKDAILKGLRHPGPALFSVYSGCAASAGIPPYLHAAAAMESRAFPSFRYDPGEPDWAAAFSVEGNPEPGADWTTHRLAYEDEMRQRVTEDVKFTFADFVACDARYARHFARLPRAEWGAHMVPVADCPAGALSQSAAREPYVLLVDARSALHRALVDDSVVRESERCRAAWRRLQELGGIRSSHAERLLARARAAWEEEKAGELARIDRAAASATAAPEAASAVQAAARPASDAPAPAEPGVQERSADEPYIETPRCTSCDECTQLNSVVFAYDANKQAYIAHPEKATYRELVEAAEACQVSIIHPGKPRNPNEPGLAELVERARPFL
;
A
#
# COMPACT_ATOMS: atom_id res chain seq x y z
N MET A 1 69.49 11.29 9.93
CA MET A 1 68.80 12.39 10.64
C MET A 1 69.38 13.67 10.03
N THR A 2 68.77 14.45 9.14
CA THR A 2 67.44 15.06 9.08
C THR A 2 67.30 15.62 7.65
N ARG A 3 66.73 14.86 6.70
CA ARG A 3 66.41 15.39 5.34
C ARG A 3 65.29 14.66 4.60
N ASN A 4 64.60 13.72 5.25
CA ASN A 4 63.49 12.94 4.66
C ASN A 4 62.10 13.26 5.25
N ALA A 5 61.98 14.31 6.06
CA ALA A 5 60.73 14.66 6.75
C ALA A 5 59.96 15.84 6.12
N MET A 6 60.36 16.34 4.94
CA MET A 6 59.86 17.61 4.39
C MET A 6 59.35 17.51 2.94
N LYS A 7 58.92 16.32 2.51
CA LYS A 7 58.29 16.06 1.20
C LYS A 7 57.02 15.21 1.34
N ARG A 8 56.23 15.42 2.40
CA ARG A 8 54.92 14.76 2.58
C ARG A 8 53.72 15.69 2.67
N ASP A 9 53.90 17.01 2.51
CA ASP A 9 52.81 17.95 2.75
C ASP A 9 52.22 18.63 1.49
N HIS A 10 52.50 18.14 0.28
CA HIS A 10 51.94 18.71 -0.96
C HIS A 10 51.48 17.62 -1.94
N ASN A 11 50.71 16.63 -1.49
CA ASN A 11 49.89 15.85 -2.42
C ASN A 11 48.48 16.45 -2.37
N MET A 12 48.21 17.42 -3.24
CA MET A 12 46.83 17.71 -3.63
C MET A 12 46.19 16.39 -4.05
N ASP A 13 45.04 16.05 -3.49
CA ASP A 13 44.23 14.87 -3.80
C ASP A 13 43.92 14.78 -5.30
N MET A 14 44.86 14.23 -6.08
CA MET A 14 44.64 13.88 -7.48
C MET A 14 44.02 12.49 -7.51
N ILE A 15 42.78 12.44 -7.97
CA ILE A 15 42.07 11.19 -8.28
C ILE A 15 42.93 10.34 -9.24
N PRO A 16 43.16 9.03 -8.94
CA PRO A 16 43.90 8.15 -9.83
C PRO A 16 43.30 8.12 -11.25
N ARG A 17 44.15 8.21 -12.27
CA ARG A 17 43.71 8.17 -13.69
C ARG A 17 42.90 6.92 -14.02
N ASP A 18 43.20 5.82 -13.34
CA ASP A 18 42.50 4.55 -13.53
C ASP A 18 41.06 4.58 -12.99
N HIS A 19 40.80 5.37 -11.94
CA HIS A 19 39.44 5.56 -11.42
C HIS A 19 38.59 6.37 -12.40
N ILE A 20 39.18 7.40 -13.01
CA ILE A 20 38.52 8.19 -14.06
C ILE A 20 38.23 7.32 -15.29
N ALA A 21 39.20 6.52 -15.72
CA ALA A 21 39.02 5.59 -16.84
C ALA A 21 37.89 4.58 -16.56
N PHE A 22 37.86 3.99 -15.37
CA PHE A 22 36.79 3.08 -14.96
C PHE A 22 35.43 3.76 -14.98
N ARG A 23 35.30 4.96 -14.40
CA ARG A 23 34.01 5.67 -14.33
C ARG A 23 33.39 5.97 -15.68
N VAL A 24 34.22 6.35 -16.65
CA VAL A 24 33.76 6.71 -18.01
C VAL A 24 33.48 5.46 -18.84
N THR A 25 34.31 4.42 -18.70
CA THR A 25 34.29 3.26 -19.61
C THR A 25 33.60 2.02 -19.03
N GLY A 26 33.42 1.94 -17.72
CA GLY A 26 33.01 0.72 -17.00
C GLY A 26 34.06 -0.40 -17.03
N HIS A 27 35.28 -0.14 -17.50
CA HIS A 27 36.35 -1.12 -17.62
C HIS A 27 37.48 -0.80 -16.65
N ALA A 28 37.82 -1.75 -15.78
CA ALA A 28 38.99 -1.62 -14.92
C ALA A 28 40.27 -1.85 -15.73
N ALA A 29 41.29 -1.03 -15.51
CA ALA A 29 42.60 -1.22 -16.14
C ALA A 29 43.23 -2.56 -15.68
N PRO A 30 43.86 -3.34 -16.58
CA PRO A 30 44.50 -4.59 -16.19
C PRO A 30 45.64 -4.34 -15.19
N GLY A 31 45.49 -4.84 -13.96
CA GLY A 31 46.49 -4.71 -12.88
C GLY A 31 46.11 -3.75 -11.75
N THR A 32 44.99 -3.03 -11.83
CA THR A 32 44.45 -2.30 -10.66
C THR A 32 43.66 -3.24 -9.75
N ALA A 33 43.67 -2.96 -8.45
CA ALA A 33 42.98 -3.77 -7.43
C ALA A 33 41.44 -3.69 -7.50
N ALA A 34 40.91 -2.98 -8.50
CA ALA A 34 39.51 -2.85 -8.90
C ALA A 34 39.00 -4.13 -9.59
N ALA A 35 39.01 -5.26 -8.89
CA ALA A 35 38.35 -6.47 -9.37
C ALA A 35 36.82 -6.27 -9.35
N ALA A 36 36.14 -6.75 -10.40
CA ALA A 36 34.68 -6.81 -10.41
C ALA A 36 34.20 -7.58 -9.17
N PRO A 37 33.36 -6.98 -8.32
CA PRO A 37 32.97 -7.60 -7.06
C PRO A 37 32.05 -8.79 -7.30
N SER A 38 32.60 -10.00 -7.39
CA SER A 38 31.80 -11.22 -7.40
C SER A 38 31.33 -11.54 -5.97
N GLY A 39 30.02 -11.63 -5.75
CA GLY A 39 29.44 -12.03 -4.46
C GLY A 39 29.47 -10.96 -3.37
N LEU A 40 29.62 -9.69 -3.74
CA LEU A 40 29.33 -8.57 -2.83
C LEU A 40 27.84 -8.22 -2.89
N LEU A 41 27.30 -7.75 -1.76
CA LEU A 41 25.93 -7.25 -1.65
C LEU A 41 25.94 -5.87 -0.99
N PRO A 42 24.90 -5.04 -1.14
CA PRO A 42 24.76 -3.80 -0.37
C PRO A 42 24.97 -4.02 1.13
N ALA A 43 25.69 -3.12 1.79
CA ALA A 43 26.07 -3.25 3.19
C ALA A 43 24.87 -3.46 4.13
N LEU A 44 23.74 -2.83 3.83
CA LEU A 44 22.50 -2.96 4.58
C LEU A 44 21.96 -4.40 4.62
N PHE A 45 22.35 -5.28 3.68
CA PHE A 45 21.87 -6.65 3.62
C PHE A 45 22.65 -7.63 4.49
N ALA A 46 23.72 -7.18 5.17
CA ALA A 46 24.55 -8.04 6.01
C ALA A 46 23.74 -8.88 7.02
N HIS A 47 22.70 -8.29 7.63
CA HIS A 47 21.84 -8.94 8.60
C HIS A 47 20.64 -9.71 7.99
N TYR A 48 20.39 -9.58 6.70
CA TYR A 48 19.17 -10.08 6.05
C TYR A 48 19.42 -11.24 5.06
N ARG A 49 20.66 -11.71 4.92
CA ARG A 49 21.00 -12.81 3.98
C ARG A 49 20.16 -14.07 4.16
N ASP A 50 19.81 -14.40 5.40
CA ASP A 50 18.91 -15.51 5.72
C ASP A 50 17.64 -15.02 6.41
N LEU A 51 16.60 -14.81 5.60
CA LEU A 51 15.28 -14.39 6.08
C LEU A 51 14.59 -15.45 6.96
N THR A 52 15.00 -16.72 6.91
CA THR A 52 14.36 -17.78 7.71
C THR A 52 14.67 -17.66 9.21
N THR A 53 15.72 -16.92 9.56
CA THR A 53 16.04 -16.58 10.95
C THR A 53 15.24 -15.40 11.49
N LEU A 54 14.63 -14.61 10.61
CA LEU A 54 13.94 -13.38 10.95
C LEU A 54 12.43 -13.61 11.00
N ARG A 55 11.78 -12.92 11.93
CA ARG A 55 10.33 -12.86 12.01
C ARG A 55 9.84 -11.61 11.28
N TYR A 56 9.25 -11.78 10.12
CA TYR A 56 8.69 -10.71 9.27
C TYR A 56 7.34 -11.13 8.67
N ASP A 57 6.76 -10.33 7.78
CA ASP A 57 5.38 -10.46 7.33
C ASP A 57 5.02 -11.75 6.58
N PHE A 58 5.97 -12.37 5.86
CA PHE A 58 5.71 -13.58 5.07
C PHE A 58 6.03 -14.85 5.89
N PRO A 59 5.45 -16.02 5.59
CA PRO A 59 4.44 -16.26 4.56
C PRO A 59 3.09 -15.64 4.92
N LEU A 60 2.31 -15.34 3.89
CA LEU A 60 0.94 -14.86 4.03
C LEU A 60 -0.03 -16.04 4.07
N LEU A 61 -1.04 -15.92 4.92
CA LEU A 61 -2.20 -16.81 5.00
C LEU A 61 -3.33 -16.26 4.13
N LEU A 62 -3.70 -17.01 3.11
CA LEU A 62 -4.89 -16.78 2.29
C LEU A 62 -6.09 -17.49 2.94
N VAL A 63 -6.88 -16.75 3.72
CA VAL A 63 -7.89 -17.26 4.65
C VAL A 63 -9.09 -17.87 3.91
N LYS A 64 -9.51 -19.06 4.37
CA LYS A 64 -10.71 -19.72 3.88
C LYS A 64 -11.95 -19.19 4.62
N GLY A 65 -12.93 -18.72 3.86
CA GLY A 65 -14.17 -18.16 4.38
C GLY A 65 -14.01 -16.74 4.93
N GLY A 66 -15.13 -16.13 5.33
CA GLY A 66 -15.16 -14.78 5.89
C GLY A 66 -15.18 -13.66 4.84
N PRO A 67 -15.20 -12.40 5.31
CA PRO A 67 -15.21 -11.21 4.46
C PRO A 67 -13.84 -11.00 3.78
N ALA A 68 -13.85 -10.30 2.65
CA ALA A 68 -12.66 -10.03 1.83
C ALA A 68 -11.57 -9.25 2.60
N GLU A 69 -11.96 -8.39 3.55
CA GLU A 69 -11.04 -7.61 4.40
C GLU A 69 -10.13 -8.49 5.28
N GLY A 70 -10.61 -9.68 5.66
CA GLY A 70 -9.87 -10.67 6.42
C GLY A 70 -9.19 -11.75 5.56
N ALA A 71 -9.26 -11.65 4.23
CA ALA A 71 -8.80 -12.70 3.32
C ALA A 71 -7.28 -12.91 3.33
N ILE A 72 -6.51 -11.88 3.69
CA ILE A 72 -5.04 -11.91 3.69
C ILE A 72 -4.52 -11.51 5.06
N ARG A 73 -3.72 -12.38 5.68
CA ARG A 73 -3.07 -12.12 6.98
C ARG A 73 -1.61 -12.59 6.95
N SER A 74 -0.72 -11.93 7.70
CA SER A 74 0.62 -12.49 7.93
C SER A 74 0.55 -13.68 8.89
N LEU A 75 1.43 -14.66 8.71
CA LEU A 75 1.56 -15.76 9.68
C LEU A 75 1.87 -15.21 11.08
N SER A 76 2.75 -14.22 11.18
CA SER A 76 3.12 -13.57 12.44
C SER A 76 1.90 -13.01 13.19
N SER A 77 1.00 -12.27 12.49
CA SER A 77 -0.24 -11.74 13.08
C SER A 77 -1.19 -12.84 13.56
N VAL A 78 -1.26 -13.96 12.84
CA VAL A 78 -2.10 -15.10 13.24
C VAL A 78 -1.54 -15.76 14.49
N ILE A 79 -0.22 -15.98 14.55
CA ILE A 79 0.46 -16.57 15.70
C ILE A 79 0.39 -15.65 16.92
N ASP A 80 0.58 -14.35 16.75
CA ASP A 80 0.43 -13.36 17.84
C ASP A 80 -0.97 -13.42 18.45
N GLY A 81 -2.01 -13.49 17.61
CA GLY A 81 -3.39 -13.66 18.07
C GLY A 81 -3.62 -14.98 18.83
N VAL A 82 -3.04 -16.09 18.34
CA VAL A 82 -3.12 -17.39 19.02
C VAL A 82 -2.42 -17.34 20.38
N LEU A 83 -1.25 -16.71 20.46
CA LEU A 83 -0.50 -16.58 21.71
C LEU A 83 -1.21 -15.68 22.72
N GLN A 84 -1.87 -14.61 22.26
CA GLN A 84 -2.65 -13.73 23.12
C GLN A 84 -3.84 -14.46 23.76
N GLU A 85 -4.45 -15.40 23.03
CA GLU A 85 -5.60 -16.18 23.53
C GLU A 85 -5.19 -17.40 24.37
N ALA A 86 -4.13 -18.11 23.97
CA ALA A 86 -3.83 -19.43 24.51
C ALA A 86 -2.74 -19.43 25.60
N ALA A 87 -1.84 -18.44 25.65
CA ALA A 87 -0.73 -18.43 26.59
C ALA A 87 -1.09 -17.75 27.93
N PRO A 88 -1.15 -18.48 29.06
CA PRO A 88 -1.47 -17.89 30.36
C PRO A 88 -0.38 -16.94 30.86
N PRO A 89 -0.65 -16.04 31.83
CA PRO A 89 0.40 -15.29 32.49
C PRO A 89 1.33 -16.22 33.30
N GLY A 90 2.62 -15.88 33.38
CA GLY A 90 3.62 -16.63 34.15
C GLY A 90 4.51 -17.57 33.31
N ALA A 91 5.29 -18.42 33.99
CA ALA A 91 6.33 -19.25 33.38
C ALA A 91 5.78 -20.28 32.37
N GLU A 92 4.57 -20.79 32.60
CA GLU A 92 3.92 -21.72 31.67
C GLU A 92 3.59 -21.05 30.33
N GLY A 93 3.06 -19.83 30.35
CA GLY A 93 2.80 -19.09 29.12
C GLY A 93 4.06 -18.69 28.38
N GLU A 94 5.13 -18.35 29.10
CA GLU A 94 6.41 -18.04 28.46
C GLU A 94 7.01 -19.27 27.75
N ARG A 95 6.94 -20.45 28.40
CA ARG A 95 7.29 -21.72 27.76
C ARG A 95 6.45 -21.97 26.51
N MET A 96 5.14 -21.76 26.59
CA MET A 96 4.24 -21.90 25.44
C MET A 96 4.59 -20.93 24.30
N ARG A 97 4.91 -19.67 24.60
CA ARG A 97 5.38 -18.69 23.60
C ARG A 97 6.62 -19.18 22.88
N GLN A 98 7.63 -19.64 23.61
CA GLN A 98 8.86 -20.18 23.02
C GLN A 98 8.59 -21.38 22.11
N HIS A 99 7.74 -22.31 22.56
CA HIS A 99 7.33 -23.49 21.79
C HIS A 99 6.61 -23.12 20.47
N VAL A 100 5.65 -22.20 20.54
CA VAL A 100 4.88 -21.76 19.37
C VAL A 100 5.72 -20.91 18.42
N LEU A 101 6.63 -20.06 18.92
CA LEU A 101 7.56 -19.31 18.07
C LEU A 101 8.57 -20.24 17.37
N ARG A 102 8.99 -21.33 18.03
CA ARG A 102 9.79 -22.39 17.38
C ARG A 102 9.00 -23.09 16.28
N MET A 103 7.71 -23.35 16.49
CA MET A 103 6.80 -23.86 15.47
C MET A 103 6.68 -22.90 14.28
N GLU A 104 6.44 -21.61 14.54
CA GLU A 104 6.36 -20.58 13.50
C GLU A 104 7.62 -20.59 12.62
N LYS A 105 8.80 -20.67 13.25
CA LYS A 105 10.09 -20.74 12.55
C LYS A 105 10.20 -21.96 11.63
N GLU A 106 9.76 -23.15 12.07
CA GLU A 106 9.78 -24.36 11.23
C GLU A 106 8.77 -24.29 10.08
N ILE A 107 7.59 -23.71 10.30
CA ILE A 107 6.60 -23.46 9.24
C ILE A 107 7.18 -22.51 8.19
N ARG A 108 7.82 -21.41 8.62
CA ARG A 108 8.49 -20.44 7.75
C ARG A 108 9.59 -21.11 6.93
N ALA A 109 10.50 -21.86 7.56
CA ALA A 109 11.56 -22.60 6.88
C ALA A 109 11.00 -23.64 5.89
N THR A 110 9.88 -24.28 6.21
CA THR A 110 9.22 -25.25 5.32
C THR A 110 8.58 -24.58 4.10
N THR A 111 7.99 -23.40 4.28
CA THR A 111 7.35 -22.66 3.20
C THR A 111 8.40 -22.01 2.28
N ALA A 112 9.50 -21.52 2.85
CA ALA A 112 10.66 -21.00 2.10
C ALA A 112 11.32 -22.06 1.20
N ARG A 113 11.23 -23.34 1.57
CA ARG A 113 11.63 -24.48 0.72
C ARG A 113 10.63 -24.81 -0.41
N GLY A 114 9.57 -24.00 -0.57
CA GLY A 114 8.56 -24.16 -1.62
C GLY A 114 7.43 -25.15 -1.28
N VAL A 115 7.32 -25.62 -0.03
CA VAL A 115 6.21 -26.50 0.36
C VAL A 115 4.93 -25.67 0.49
N VAL A 116 3.95 -25.97 -0.37
CA VAL A 116 2.63 -25.35 -0.35
C VAL A 116 1.67 -26.25 0.44
N GLY A 117 0.82 -25.64 1.28
CA GLY A 117 -0.23 -26.35 2.00
C GLY A 117 -1.12 -25.40 2.78
N SER A 118 -2.17 -25.94 3.41
CA SER A 118 -2.93 -25.16 4.39
C SER A 118 -2.14 -24.99 5.69
N LEU A 119 -2.44 -23.95 6.46
CA LEU A 119 -1.85 -23.74 7.77
C LEU A 119 -2.05 -24.96 8.68
N ALA A 120 -3.25 -25.54 8.69
CA ALA A 120 -3.51 -26.77 9.44
C ALA A 120 -2.60 -27.94 9.01
N ALA A 121 -2.42 -28.17 7.71
CA ALA A 121 -1.59 -29.26 7.21
C ALA A 121 -0.09 -29.04 7.49
N LEU A 122 0.38 -27.80 7.35
CA LEU A 122 1.75 -27.41 7.65
C LEU A 122 2.04 -27.43 9.14
N TRP A 123 1.06 -27.07 9.98
CA TRP A 123 1.15 -27.20 11.43
C TRP A 123 1.39 -28.65 11.85
N GLU A 124 0.55 -29.58 11.38
CA GLU A 124 0.70 -31.01 11.69
C GLU A 124 2.05 -31.58 11.23
N LYS A 125 2.48 -31.21 10.02
CA LYS A 125 3.77 -31.66 9.47
C LYS A 125 4.95 -31.13 10.29
N SER A 126 4.92 -29.86 10.67
CA SER A 126 5.95 -29.23 11.49
C SER A 126 5.93 -29.75 12.93
N ALA A 127 4.75 -30.03 13.49
CA ALA A 127 4.59 -30.62 14.83
C ALA A 127 5.24 -31.99 14.91
N ARG A 128 5.01 -32.86 13.91
CA ARG A 128 5.66 -34.18 13.85
C ARG A 128 7.18 -34.10 13.76
N ARG A 129 7.72 -33.11 13.04
CA ARG A 129 9.18 -32.90 12.95
C ARG A 129 9.78 -32.43 14.27
N LEU A 130 9.11 -31.51 14.96
CA LEU A 130 9.57 -31.00 16.24
C LEU A 130 9.43 -32.05 17.35
N ALA A 131 8.35 -32.85 17.33
CA ALA A 131 8.11 -33.93 18.28
C ALA A 131 9.14 -35.06 18.19
N ALA A 132 9.74 -35.31 17.01
CA ALA A 132 10.83 -36.28 16.86
C ALA A 132 12.10 -35.92 17.67
N ALA A 133 12.17 -34.69 18.22
CA ALA A 133 13.31 -34.15 18.95
C ALA A 133 12.93 -33.50 20.29
N SER A 134 11.77 -33.78 20.91
CA SER A 134 11.25 -32.98 22.04
C SER A 134 10.32 -33.70 23.04
N ASP A 135 10.14 -33.08 24.22
CA ASP A 135 9.38 -33.54 25.39
C ASP A 135 7.84 -33.43 25.26
N GLU A 136 7.11 -34.17 26.11
CA GLU A 136 5.63 -34.19 26.20
C GLU A 136 5.01 -32.79 26.39
N SER A 137 5.71 -31.89 27.08
CA SER A 137 5.29 -30.50 27.30
C SER A 137 5.21 -29.66 26.02
N LEU A 138 6.02 -29.98 25.00
CA LEU A 138 5.94 -29.33 23.69
C LEU A 138 4.65 -29.75 22.97
N ALA A 139 4.34 -31.04 22.97
CA ALA A 139 3.14 -31.56 22.31
C ALA A 139 1.86 -30.95 22.89
N ASP A 140 1.77 -30.87 24.22
CA ASP A 140 0.66 -30.21 24.91
C ASP A 140 0.56 -28.71 24.57
N SER A 141 1.68 -27.97 24.59
CA SER A 141 1.70 -26.55 24.21
C SER A 141 1.19 -26.33 22.78
N LEU A 142 1.63 -27.17 21.83
CA LEU A 142 1.24 -27.07 20.43
C LEU A 142 -0.21 -27.49 20.19
N ALA A 143 -0.72 -28.47 20.93
CA ALA A 143 -2.12 -28.86 20.87
C ALA A 143 -3.04 -27.74 21.37
N ARG A 144 -2.68 -27.10 22.49
CA ARG A 144 -3.41 -25.92 23.01
C ARG A 144 -3.41 -24.76 22.01
N ALA A 145 -2.24 -24.43 21.44
CA ALA A 145 -2.15 -23.40 20.41
C ALA A 145 -2.96 -23.76 19.15
N ARG A 146 -2.96 -25.04 18.74
CA ARG A 146 -3.74 -25.51 17.59
C ARG A 146 -5.24 -25.42 17.82
N ALA A 147 -5.71 -25.65 19.05
CA ALA A 147 -7.11 -25.51 19.44
C ALA A 147 -7.58 -24.04 19.41
N ALA A 148 -6.70 -23.10 19.75
CA ALA A 148 -6.97 -21.66 19.67
C ALA A 148 -6.92 -21.10 18.22
N LEU A 149 -6.41 -21.87 17.25
CA LEU A 149 -6.35 -21.45 15.85
C LEU A 149 -7.73 -21.47 15.19
N LYS A 150 -8.37 -20.30 15.09
CA LYS A 150 -9.71 -20.09 14.51
C LYS A 150 -9.72 -19.93 12.99
N VAL A 151 -8.57 -19.71 12.37
CA VAL A 151 -8.44 -19.43 10.93
C VAL A 151 -7.60 -20.50 10.25
N ASP A 152 -8.05 -20.97 9.09
CA ASP A 152 -7.27 -21.83 8.21
C ASP A 152 -7.26 -21.25 6.79
N GLY A 153 -6.23 -21.58 6.03
CA GLY A 153 -5.95 -20.95 4.76
C GLY A 153 -4.70 -21.52 4.12
N THR A 154 -4.48 -21.21 2.85
CA THR A 154 -3.25 -21.62 2.14
C THR A 154 -2.12 -20.66 2.49
N LEU A 155 -0.97 -21.19 2.90
CA LEU A 155 0.23 -20.39 3.12
C LEU A 155 0.97 -20.16 1.80
N VAL A 156 1.37 -18.92 1.56
CA VAL A 156 2.11 -18.48 0.37
C VAL A 156 3.26 -17.59 0.80
N ASP A 157 4.49 -17.99 0.47
CA ASP A 157 5.69 -17.19 0.73
C ASP A 157 5.96 -16.18 -0.40
N CYS A 158 6.87 -15.23 -0.17
CA CYS A 158 7.27 -14.23 -1.16
C CYS A 158 8.10 -14.84 -2.29
N ASN A 159 7.41 -15.38 -3.29
CA ASN A 159 7.99 -16.01 -4.48
C ASN A 159 7.20 -15.67 -5.74
N ALA A 160 7.58 -16.24 -6.89
CA ALA A 160 7.00 -15.90 -8.19
C ALA A 160 5.52 -16.27 -8.32
N ALA A 161 4.99 -17.14 -7.45
CA ALA A 161 3.58 -17.51 -7.44
C ALA A 161 2.73 -16.60 -6.54
N LEU A 162 3.34 -15.75 -5.70
CA LEU A 162 2.64 -14.91 -4.73
C LEU A 162 1.62 -13.97 -5.40
N PRO A 163 1.98 -13.16 -6.42
CA PRO A 163 1.03 -12.20 -6.96
C PRO A 163 -0.23 -12.88 -7.52
N ALA A 164 -0.07 -13.85 -8.43
CA ALA A 164 -1.22 -14.55 -9.02
C ALA A 164 -2.10 -15.23 -7.97
N ARG A 165 -1.52 -15.88 -6.95
CA ARG A 165 -2.29 -16.55 -5.89
C ARG A 165 -3.02 -15.57 -4.97
N LEU A 166 -2.36 -14.49 -4.58
CA LEU A 166 -2.94 -13.47 -3.70
C LEU A 166 -4.10 -12.77 -4.41
N PHE A 167 -3.90 -12.32 -5.65
CA PHE A 167 -4.92 -11.65 -6.44
C PHE A 167 -6.07 -12.58 -6.82
N GLY A 168 -5.78 -13.83 -7.22
CA GLY A 168 -6.81 -14.84 -7.46
C GLY A 168 -7.70 -15.06 -6.23
N HIS A 169 -7.07 -15.23 -5.06
CA HIS A 169 -7.81 -15.42 -3.82
C HIS A 169 -8.62 -14.19 -3.39
N ALA A 170 -8.02 -13.00 -3.43
CA ALA A 170 -8.71 -11.76 -3.09
C ALA A 170 -9.86 -11.45 -4.06
N TRP A 171 -9.66 -11.69 -5.35
CA TRP A 171 -10.68 -11.54 -6.37
C TRP A 171 -11.84 -12.52 -6.12
N GLU A 172 -11.57 -13.81 -5.88
CA GLU A 172 -12.62 -14.79 -5.57
C GLU A 172 -13.48 -14.35 -4.38
N ARG A 173 -12.87 -13.78 -3.34
CA ARG A 173 -13.57 -13.26 -2.16
C ARG A 173 -14.48 -12.09 -2.51
N VAL A 174 -13.95 -11.10 -3.23
CA VAL A 174 -14.72 -9.93 -3.68
C VAL A 174 -15.87 -10.35 -4.59
N GLN A 175 -15.65 -11.30 -5.51
CA GLN A 175 -16.71 -11.79 -6.40
C GLN A 175 -17.79 -12.57 -5.66
N GLN A 176 -17.43 -13.37 -4.64
CA GLN A 176 -18.41 -14.06 -3.81
C GLN A 176 -19.30 -13.08 -3.05
N GLU A 177 -18.74 -11.99 -2.52
CA GLU A 177 -19.51 -10.92 -1.86
C GLU A 177 -20.45 -10.23 -2.85
N ARG A 178 -19.92 -9.82 -4.01
CA ARG A 178 -20.67 -9.04 -5.01
C ARG A 178 -21.79 -9.83 -5.67
N THR A 179 -21.54 -11.09 -6.01
CA THR A 179 -22.51 -11.92 -6.74
C THR A 179 -23.56 -12.58 -5.84
N ARG A 180 -23.37 -12.56 -4.51
CA ARG A 180 -24.30 -13.17 -3.55
C ARG A 180 -25.74 -12.65 -3.69
N PRO A 181 -26.02 -11.33 -3.71
CA PRO A 181 -27.39 -10.82 -3.79
C PRO A 181 -28.08 -11.22 -5.09
N VAL A 182 -27.37 -11.16 -6.23
CA VAL A 182 -27.90 -11.54 -7.55
C VAL A 182 -28.22 -13.03 -7.59
N ARG A 183 -27.35 -13.88 -7.04
CA ARG A 183 -27.59 -15.32 -6.95
C ARG A 183 -28.80 -15.65 -6.08
N GLU A 184 -28.95 -15.00 -4.92
CA GLU A 184 -30.12 -15.17 -4.04
C GLU A 184 -31.40 -14.73 -4.74
N GLN A 185 -31.35 -13.61 -5.48
CA GLN A 185 -32.47 -13.15 -6.27
C GLN A 185 -32.86 -14.12 -7.39
N ILE A 186 -31.89 -14.63 -8.16
CA ILE A 186 -32.16 -15.61 -9.22
C ILE A 186 -32.81 -16.87 -8.62
N ARG A 187 -32.31 -17.37 -7.47
CA ARG A 187 -32.94 -18.49 -6.76
C ARG A 187 -34.39 -18.18 -6.38
N ALA A 188 -34.65 -17.01 -5.81
CA ALA A 188 -35.99 -16.60 -5.41
C ALA A 188 -36.94 -16.50 -6.62
N LEU A 189 -36.47 -15.94 -7.74
CA LEU A 189 -37.25 -15.84 -8.98
C LEU A 189 -37.55 -17.22 -9.57
N ILE A 190 -36.58 -18.14 -9.60
CA ILE A 190 -36.78 -19.51 -10.09
C ILE A 190 -37.89 -20.21 -9.29
N VAL A 191 -37.85 -20.13 -7.95
CA VAL A 191 -38.87 -20.73 -7.08
C VAL A 191 -40.23 -20.09 -7.35
N ARG A 192 -40.32 -18.76 -7.36
CA ARG A 192 -41.57 -18.04 -7.53
C ARG A 192 -42.23 -18.30 -8.88
N LEU A 193 -41.47 -18.28 -9.97
CA LEU A 193 -41.96 -18.61 -11.31
C LEU A 193 -42.41 -20.07 -11.42
N SER A 194 -41.64 -20.99 -10.83
CA SER A 194 -42.02 -22.41 -10.81
C SER A 194 -43.34 -22.63 -10.06
N ASP A 195 -43.54 -21.92 -8.95
CA ASP A 195 -44.77 -22.03 -8.16
C ASP A 195 -45.96 -21.36 -8.85
N MET A 196 -45.75 -20.28 -9.61
CA MET A 196 -46.78 -19.69 -10.48
C MET A 196 -47.25 -20.68 -11.56
N LEU A 197 -46.32 -21.37 -12.23
CA LEU A 197 -46.66 -22.41 -13.22
C LEU A 197 -47.42 -23.58 -12.57
N LYS A 198 -47.00 -24.04 -11.39
CA LYS A 198 -47.72 -25.09 -10.65
C LYS A 198 -49.12 -24.65 -10.26
N ALA A 199 -49.28 -23.42 -9.74
CA ALA A 199 -50.58 -22.87 -9.36
C ALA A 199 -51.51 -22.72 -10.58
N GLY A 200 -50.99 -22.22 -11.70
CA GLY A 200 -51.72 -22.13 -12.96
C GLY A 200 -52.14 -23.50 -13.50
N MET A 201 -51.26 -24.50 -13.39
CA MET A 201 -51.55 -25.88 -13.78
C MET A 201 -52.66 -26.47 -12.90
N LEU A 202 -52.58 -26.34 -11.57
CA LEU A 202 -53.63 -26.78 -10.65
C LEU A 202 -54.99 -26.08 -10.90
N ALA A 203 -54.96 -24.83 -11.34
CA ALA A 203 -56.16 -24.07 -11.69
C ALA A 203 -56.74 -24.44 -13.07
N SER A 204 -55.99 -25.09 -13.95
CA SER A 204 -56.41 -25.47 -15.31
C SER A 204 -57.34 -26.70 -15.33
N GLU A 205 -58.04 -26.94 -16.45
CA GLU A 205 -58.84 -28.17 -16.64
C GLU A 205 -57.99 -29.45 -16.50
N ALA A 206 -56.75 -29.42 -16.99
CA ALA A 206 -55.83 -30.55 -16.89
C ALA A 206 -55.41 -30.84 -15.43
N GLY A 207 -55.18 -29.80 -14.62
CA GLY A 207 -54.84 -29.95 -13.20
C GLY A 207 -56.04 -30.33 -12.31
N ARG A 208 -57.27 -30.08 -12.78
CA ARG A 208 -58.52 -30.52 -12.14
C ARG A 208 -58.93 -31.94 -12.52
N SER A 209 -58.14 -32.65 -13.33
CA SER A 209 -58.38 -34.07 -13.64
C SER A 209 -58.18 -34.93 -12.39
N ALA A 210 -58.89 -36.06 -12.31
CA ALA A 210 -58.78 -37.00 -11.19
C ALA A 210 -57.33 -37.49 -10.99
N ASP A 211 -56.60 -37.75 -12.08
CA ASP A 211 -55.21 -38.19 -12.04
C ASP A 211 -54.24 -37.13 -11.49
N ALA A 212 -54.42 -35.86 -11.89
CA ALA A 212 -53.59 -34.75 -11.40
C ALA A 212 -53.86 -34.46 -9.91
N LEU A 213 -55.12 -34.50 -9.47
CA LEU A 213 -55.49 -34.34 -8.06
C LEU A 213 -54.92 -35.47 -7.19
N LYS A 214 -54.96 -36.71 -7.69
CA LYS A 214 -54.38 -37.89 -7.05
C LYS A 214 -52.85 -37.77 -6.92
N ALA A 215 -52.17 -37.28 -7.95
CA ALA A 215 -50.73 -37.03 -7.92
C ALA A 215 -50.35 -35.91 -6.93
N GLY A 216 -51.18 -34.87 -6.79
CA GLY A 216 -50.94 -33.74 -5.88
C GLY A 216 -51.12 -34.06 -4.39
N VAL A 217 -52.06 -34.95 -4.04
CA VAL A 217 -52.32 -35.36 -2.63
C VAL A 217 -51.30 -36.41 -2.13
N GLY A 218 -50.65 -37.12 -3.05
CA GLY A 218 -49.67 -38.16 -2.73
C GLY A 218 -50.31 -39.47 -2.25
N SER A 219 -49.52 -40.55 -2.24
CA SER A 219 -50.00 -41.92 -1.97
C SER A 219 -50.50 -42.15 -0.54
N ALA A 220 -50.08 -41.32 0.42
CA ALA A 220 -50.40 -41.49 1.84
C ALA A 220 -51.89 -41.27 2.18
N HIS A 221 -52.61 -40.47 1.39
CA HIS A 221 -54.03 -40.14 1.64
C HIS A 221 -54.95 -40.48 0.46
N ALA A 222 -54.48 -41.29 -0.49
CA ALA A 222 -55.22 -41.61 -1.71
C ALA A 222 -56.55 -42.37 -1.48
N GLY A 223 -56.74 -43.00 -0.31
CA GLY A 223 -57.99 -43.69 0.04
C GLY A 223 -59.04 -42.82 0.73
N ALA A 224 -58.71 -41.58 1.11
CA ALA A 224 -59.61 -40.68 1.86
C ALA A 224 -60.44 -39.74 0.97
N PHE A 225 -60.15 -39.68 -0.33
CA PHE A 225 -60.76 -38.74 -1.28
C PHE A 225 -61.30 -39.47 -2.52
N ASP A 226 -62.52 -39.12 -2.96
CA ASP A 226 -63.05 -39.52 -4.27
C ASP A 226 -62.63 -38.46 -5.31
N PHE A 227 -61.51 -38.73 -5.98
CA PHE A 227 -60.91 -37.81 -6.95
C PHE A 227 -61.78 -37.59 -8.20
N ASP A 228 -62.60 -38.57 -8.60
CA ASP A 228 -63.54 -38.46 -9.71
C ASP A 228 -64.73 -37.55 -9.36
N LEU A 229 -65.21 -37.59 -8.12
CA LEU A 229 -66.21 -36.66 -7.62
C LEU A 229 -65.65 -35.23 -7.49
N MET A 230 -64.43 -35.09 -6.94
CA MET A 230 -63.75 -33.80 -6.80
C MET A 230 -63.51 -33.12 -8.15
N SER A 231 -63.03 -33.88 -9.14
CA SER A 231 -62.84 -33.37 -10.51
C SER A 231 -64.14 -32.82 -11.11
N ARG A 232 -65.25 -33.55 -10.96
CA ARG A 232 -66.58 -33.12 -11.43
C ARG A 232 -67.10 -31.87 -10.70
N LEU A 233 -66.84 -31.75 -9.40
CA LEU A 233 -67.23 -30.57 -8.61
C LEU A 233 -66.43 -29.33 -9.01
N LEU A 234 -65.11 -29.47 -9.19
CA LEU A 234 -64.23 -28.38 -9.62
C LEU A 234 -64.47 -27.94 -11.08
N ALA A 235 -64.92 -28.86 -11.94
CA ALA A 235 -65.36 -28.53 -13.30
C ALA A 235 -66.65 -27.69 -13.30
N ARG A 236 -67.59 -27.97 -12.39
CA ARG A 236 -68.88 -27.25 -12.28
C ARG A 236 -68.76 -25.81 -11.78
N VAL A 237 -67.71 -25.50 -11.02
CA VAL A 237 -67.41 -24.16 -10.48
C VAL A 237 -66.61 -23.31 -11.50
N GLY A 238 -66.30 -23.86 -12.68
CA GLY A 238 -65.33 -23.35 -13.64
C GLY A 238 -65.62 -21.98 -14.26
N GLY A 239 -65.29 -20.91 -13.54
CA GLY A 239 -64.98 -19.58 -14.06
C GLY A 239 -63.52 -19.17 -13.83
N GLY A 240 -62.64 -20.13 -13.49
CA GLY A 240 -61.26 -19.85 -13.09
C GLY A 240 -60.37 -19.51 -14.27
N SER A 241 -59.77 -18.31 -14.23
CA SER A 241 -58.83 -17.77 -15.21
C SER A 241 -57.68 -18.74 -15.50
N THR A 242 -57.73 -19.40 -16.66
CA THR A 242 -56.53 -20.01 -17.24
C THR A 242 -55.51 -18.91 -17.51
N LEU A 243 -54.27 -19.09 -17.07
CA LEU A 243 -53.19 -18.19 -17.44
C LEU A 243 -53.15 -18.07 -18.98
N PRO A 244 -53.11 -16.86 -19.56
CA PRO A 244 -53.02 -16.71 -21.00
C PRO A 244 -51.82 -17.49 -21.55
N PRO A 245 -51.93 -18.17 -22.71
CA PRO A 245 -50.82 -18.94 -23.27
C PRO A 245 -49.55 -18.11 -23.48
N ALA A 246 -49.68 -16.81 -23.76
CA ALA A 246 -48.55 -15.90 -23.86
C ALA A 246 -47.79 -15.75 -22.53
N HIS A 247 -48.51 -15.60 -21.42
CA HIS A 247 -47.94 -15.50 -20.09
C HIS A 247 -47.21 -16.79 -19.68
N VAL A 248 -47.79 -17.96 -19.93
CA VAL A 248 -47.14 -19.25 -19.66
C VAL A 248 -45.83 -19.38 -20.42
N ARG A 249 -45.83 -19.08 -21.73
CA ARG A 249 -44.60 -19.11 -22.55
C ARG A 249 -43.52 -18.17 -22.04
N ARG A 250 -43.88 -16.95 -21.59
CA ARG A 250 -42.91 -16.00 -21.03
C ARG A 250 -42.29 -16.50 -19.74
N ILE A 251 -43.10 -17.07 -18.84
CA ILE A 251 -42.60 -17.66 -17.59
C ILE A 251 -41.70 -18.86 -17.88
N GLU A 252 -42.11 -19.76 -18.77
CA GLU A 252 -41.30 -20.92 -19.17
C GLU A 252 -39.97 -20.50 -19.79
N TRP A 253 -39.97 -19.50 -20.68
CA TRP A 253 -38.75 -18.95 -21.27
C TRP A 253 -37.84 -18.34 -20.19
N ALA A 254 -38.36 -17.47 -19.32
CA ALA A 254 -37.58 -16.84 -18.27
C ALA A 254 -37.00 -17.90 -17.31
N LEU A 255 -37.79 -18.91 -16.93
CA LEU A 255 -37.34 -20.01 -16.09
C LEU A 255 -36.23 -20.82 -16.77
N ALA A 256 -36.37 -21.14 -18.05
CA ALA A 256 -35.37 -21.86 -18.82
C ALA A 256 -34.03 -21.10 -18.89
N VAL A 257 -34.06 -19.78 -19.13
CA VAL A 257 -32.85 -18.94 -19.14
C VAL A 257 -32.21 -18.87 -17.74
N LEU A 258 -33.00 -18.60 -16.69
CA LEU A 258 -32.50 -18.51 -15.31
C LEU A 258 -31.87 -19.81 -14.80
N GLN A 259 -32.35 -20.97 -15.26
CA GLN A 259 -31.81 -22.29 -14.91
C GLN A 259 -30.61 -22.70 -15.77
N SER A 260 -30.60 -22.31 -17.05
CA SER A 260 -29.54 -22.69 -18.00
C SER A 260 -28.34 -21.73 -18.04
N GLN A 261 -28.45 -20.54 -17.43
CA GLN A 261 -27.33 -19.60 -17.34
C GLN A 261 -26.10 -20.19 -16.64
N ARG A 262 -24.91 -19.70 -17.03
CA ARG A 262 -23.60 -20.19 -16.56
C ARG A 262 -22.77 -19.14 -15.82
N PHE A 263 -23.33 -17.95 -15.57
CA PHE A 263 -22.64 -16.83 -14.89
C PHE A 263 -22.62 -17.01 -13.37
N PHE A 264 -23.70 -17.51 -12.80
CA PHE A 264 -23.88 -17.67 -11.36
C PHE A 264 -24.08 -19.13 -10.98
N GLN A 265 -23.36 -19.60 -9.97
CA GLN A 265 -23.57 -20.94 -9.43
C GLN A 265 -24.82 -20.96 -8.54
N VAL A 266 -25.96 -21.30 -9.13
CA VAL A 266 -27.29 -21.25 -8.49
C VAL A 266 -27.65 -22.58 -7.82
N ALA A 267 -27.18 -23.71 -8.33
CA ALA A 267 -27.48 -25.05 -7.79
C ALA A 267 -26.49 -25.50 -6.69
N ASP A 268 -27.01 -26.18 -5.67
CA ASP A 268 -26.20 -27.04 -4.80
C ASP A 268 -25.66 -28.21 -5.63
N ALA A 269 -24.50 -28.75 -5.25
CA ALA A 269 -23.60 -29.63 -6.00
C ALA A 269 -24.16 -30.98 -6.53
N GLY A 270 -25.48 -31.15 -6.64
CA GLY A 270 -26.18 -32.34 -7.16
C GLY A 270 -26.90 -32.15 -8.51
N ALA A 271 -26.83 -31.00 -9.17
CA ALA A 271 -27.42 -30.82 -10.51
C ALA A 271 -26.57 -31.52 -11.60
N LYS A 272 -27.23 -32.21 -12.54
CA LYS A 272 -26.63 -32.96 -13.67
C LYS A 272 -25.51 -32.14 -14.35
N ALA A 273 -24.43 -32.80 -14.74
CA ALA A 273 -23.17 -32.28 -15.31
C ALA A 273 -23.26 -31.34 -16.54
N ALA A 274 -24.44 -30.90 -16.97
CA ALA A 274 -24.66 -30.14 -18.19
C ALA A 274 -24.34 -28.63 -18.08
N ASN A 275 -24.16 -28.07 -16.87
CA ASN A 275 -23.98 -26.62 -16.69
C ASN A 275 -22.75 -26.27 -15.86
N VAL A 276 -21.56 -26.42 -16.45
CA VAL A 276 -20.30 -25.96 -15.86
C VAL A 276 -20.27 -24.42 -15.90
N PRO A 277 -20.08 -23.71 -14.76
CA PRO A 277 -19.98 -22.26 -14.74
C PRO A 277 -18.89 -21.73 -15.69
N TYR A 278 -19.04 -20.50 -16.15
CA TYR A 278 -17.97 -19.85 -16.91
C TYR A 278 -16.73 -19.64 -16.04
N ASP A 279 -15.56 -19.81 -16.64
CA ASP A 279 -14.31 -19.36 -16.03
C ASP A 279 -14.12 -17.86 -16.30
N PHE A 280 -13.72 -17.13 -15.27
CA PHE A 280 -13.47 -15.70 -15.30
C PHE A 280 -12.01 -15.36 -15.03
N VAL A 281 -11.14 -16.36 -14.83
CA VAL A 281 -9.70 -16.17 -14.65
C VAL A 281 -8.98 -16.52 -15.94
N PHE A 282 -8.18 -15.60 -16.44
CA PHE A 282 -7.45 -15.72 -17.71
C PHE A 282 -5.98 -15.43 -17.51
N THR A 283 -5.14 -15.93 -18.42
CA THR A 283 -3.70 -15.60 -18.47
C THR A 283 -3.34 -14.69 -19.64
N SER A 284 -4.32 -14.31 -20.48
CA SER A 284 -4.14 -13.44 -21.64
C SER A 284 -5.28 -12.44 -21.75
N CYS A 285 -4.94 -11.17 -22.02
CA CYS A 285 -5.90 -10.09 -22.23
C CYS A 285 -6.77 -10.33 -23.48
N ALA A 286 -6.20 -10.91 -24.54
CA ALA A 286 -6.92 -11.19 -25.78
C ALA A 286 -8.02 -12.24 -25.55
N ALA A 287 -7.70 -13.35 -24.87
CA ALA A 287 -8.66 -14.39 -24.52
C ALA A 287 -9.82 -13.86 -23.64
N ALA A 288 -9.52 -12.93 -22.73
CA ALA A 288 -10.55 -12.28 -21.92
C ALA A 288 -11.50 -11.40 -22.78
N CYS A 289 -10.96 -10.67 -23.76
CA CYS A 289 -11.77 -9.87 -24.69
C CYS A 289 -12.68 -10.74 -25.56
N GLU A 290 -12.15 -11.86 -26.08
CA GLU A 290 -12.91 -12.82 -26.88
C GLU A 290 -14.02 -13.47 -26.06
N ALA A 291 -13.70 -13.96 -24.86
CA ALA A 291 -14.67 -14.53 -23.94
C ALA A 291 -15.79 -13.53 -23.58
N TYR A 292 -15.46 -12.26 -23.36
CA TYR A 292 -16.45 -11.22 -23.13
C TYR A 292 -17.38 -11.05 -24.33
N GLY A 293 -16.83 -10.98 -25.55
CA GLY A 293 -17.62 -10.87 -26.79
C GLY A 293 -18.59 -12.04 -26.99
N GLU A 294 -18.15 -13.27 -26.71
CA GLU A 294 -18.99 -14.47 -26.80
C GLU A 294 -20.11 -14.50 -25.75
N ARG A 295 -19.84 -13.93 -24.56
CA ARG A 295 -20.76 -13.95 -23.42
C ARG A 295 -21.73 -12.79 -23.43
N LEU A 296 -21.43 -11.69 -24.12
CA LEU A 296 -22.25 -10.47 -24.14
C LEU A 296 -23.71 -10.73 -24.57
N PRO A 297 -24.01 -11.50 -25.64
CA PRO A 297 -25.41 -11.84 -25.98
C PRO A 297 -26.12 -12.64 -24.88
N ARG A 298 -25.38 -13.50 -24.15
CA ARG A 298 -25.90 -14.30 -23.04
C ARG A 298 -26.15 -13.46 -21.79
N MET A 299 -25.36 -12.40 -21.58
CA MET A 299 -25.61 -11.42 -20.50
C MET A 299 -26.90 -10.66 -20.77
N VAL A 300 -27.10 -10.18 -22.00
CA VAL A 300 -28.33 -9.51 -22.44
C VAL A 300 -29.54 -10.43 -22.25
N GLU A 301 -29.45 -11.68 -22.71
CA GLU A 301 -30.51 -12.69 -22.54
C GLU A 301 -30.88 -12.91 -21.06
N LEU A 302 -29.87 -13.01 -20.18
CA LEU A 302 -30.11 -13.19 -18.75
C LEU A 302 -30.74 -11.95 -18.09
N LEU A 303 -30.29 -10.74 -18.43
CA LEU A 303 -30.89 -9.50 -17.89
C LEU A 303 -32.35 -9.36 -18.30
N LYS A 304 -32.68 -9.64 -19.57
CA LYS A 304 -34.06 -9.70 -20.04
C LYS A 304 -34.87 -10.71 -19.22
N ALA A 305 -34.33 -11.93 -19.02
CA ALA A 305 -35.01 -12.96 -18.25
C ALA A 305 -35.24 -12.54 -16.78
N ILE A 306 -34.27 -11.89 -16.14
CA ILE A 306 -34.43 -11.36 -14.77
C ILE A 306 -35.52 -10.28 -14.73
N ALA A 307 -35.51 -9.34 -15.67
CA ALA A 307 -36.48 -8.25 -15.73
C ALA A 307 -37.90 -8.75 -16.00
N VAL A 308 -38.07 -9.65 -16.99
CA VAL A 308 -39.35 -10.31 -17.29
C VAL A 308 -39.82 -11.12 -16.08
N ALA A 309 -38.95 -11.91 -15.46
CA ALA A 309 -39.27 -12.71 -14.28
C ALA A 309 -39.77 -11.84 -13.11
N ARG A 310 -39.14 -10.69 -12.85
CA ARG A 310 -39.59 -9.74 -11.82
C ARG A 310 -40.97 -9.17 -12.14
N LEU A 311 -41.18 -8.70 -13.38
CA LEU A 311 -42.45 -8.12 -13.80
C LEU A 311 -43.61 -9.12 -13.75
N GLU A 312 -43.36 -10.37 -14.15
CA GLU A 312 -44.36 -11.44 -14.06
C GLU A 312 -44.62 -11.86 -12.61
N ALA A 313 -43.57 -12.00 -11.79
CA ALA A 313 -43.70 -12.32 -10.37
C ALA A 313 -44.50 -11.26 -9.59
N GLU A 314 -44.43 -10.00 -9.99
CA GLU A 314 -45.19 -8.87 -9.44
C GLU A 314 -46.57 -8.69 -10.08
N GLY A 315 -46.90 -9.42 -11.15
CA GLY A 315 -48.15 -9.26 -11.91
C GLY A 315 -48.26 -7.91 -12.64
N ARG A 316 -47.12 -7.27 -12.94
CA ARG A 316 -47.03 -5.93 -13.55
C ARG A 316 -46.70 -5.96 -15.04
N TYR A 317 -46.56 -7.15 -15.63
CA TYR A 317 -46.22 -7.28 -17.04
C TYR A 317 -47.36 -6.80 -17.94
N VAL A 318 -47.06 -5.89 -18.88
CA VAL A 318 -48.01 -5.37 -19.87
C VAL A 318 -47.48 -5.67 -21.26
N ASP A 319 -48.09 -6.66 -21.93
CA ASP A 319 -47.69 -7.20 -23.24
C ASP A 319 -47.32 -6.09 -24.25
N GLY A 320 -48.26 -5.19 -24.58
CA GLY A 320 -48.02 -4.17 -25.60
C GLY A 320 -46.92 -3.14 -25.30
N LYS A 321 -46.51 -2.96 -24.03
CA LYS A 321 -45.44 -2.02 -23.66
C LYS A 321 -44.09 -2.73 -23.50
N HIS A 322 -44.10 -3.87 -22.80
CA HIS A 322 -42.88 -4.55 -22.42
C HIS A 322 -42.32 -5.40 -23.57
N ASP A 323 -43.17 -5.98 -24.43
CA ASP A 323 -42.69 -6.76 -25.57
C ASP A 323 -41.89 -5.84 -26.53
N LEU A 324 -42.42 -4.65 -26.85
CA LEU A 324 -41.70 -3.64 -27.66
C LEU A 324 -40.36 -3.23 -27.06
N PHE A 325 -40.28 -3.09 -25.74
CA PHE A 325 -39.04 -2.74 -25.05
C PHE A 325 -38.02 -3.89 -25.10
N PHE A 326 -38.42 -5.11 -24.73
CA PHE A 326 -37.52 -6.25 -24.69
C PHE A 326 -37.10 -6.74 -26.07
N ASP A 327 -37.90 -6.53 -27.11
CA ASP A 327 -37.52 -6.82 -28.50
C ASP A 327 -36.40 -5.87 -28.99
N ALA A 328 -36.46 -4.60 -28.59
CA ALA A 328 -35.45 -3.60 -28.96
C ALA A 328 -34.19 -3.60 -28.06
N PHE A 329 -34.28 -4.17 -26.86
CA PHE A 329 -33.17 -4.16 -25.89
C PHE A 329 -32.00 -5.03 -26.36
N ASP A 330 -30.81 -4.46 -26.51
CA ASP A 330 -29.61 -5.14 -26.99
C ASP A 330 -28.37 -4.80 -26.15
N ALA A 331 -27.19 -5.23 -26.61
CA ALA A 331 -25.94 -4.98 -25.90
C ALA A 331 -25.57 -3.48 -25.80
N GLY A 332 -26.07 -2.64 -26.71
CA GLY A 332 -25.84 -1.19 -26.68
C GLY A 332 -26.68 -0.46 -25.64
N ALA A 333 -27.75 -1.09 -25.16
CA ALA A 333 -28.61 -0.57 -24.10
C ALA A 333 -28.08 -0.85 -22.68
N LEU A 334 -27.01 -1.64 -22.53
CA LEU A 334 -26.44 -1.99 -21.22
C LEU A 334 -25.70 -0.80 -20.61
N ASP A 335 -26.05 -0.44 -19.38
CA ASP A 335 -25.30 0.52 -18.59
C ASP A 335 -24.26 -0.15 -17.67
N ARG A 336 -23.54 0.66 -16.89
CA ARG A 336 -22.52 0.15 -15.95
C ARG A 336 -23.13 -0.59 -14.76
N GLU A 337 -24.34 -0.23 -14.36
CA GLU A 337 -25.01 -0.87 -13.23
C GLU A 337 -25.44 -2.29 -13.61
N ASP A 338 -25.99 -2.47 -14.81
CA ASP A 338 -26.34 -3.76 -15.40
C ASP A 338 -25.12 -4.69 -15.50
N LEU A 339 -23.99 -4.16 -15.99
CA LEU A 339 -22.74 -4.92 -16.10
C LEU A 339 -22.16 -5.30 -14.72
N SER A 340 -22.36 -4.46 -13.69
CA SER A 340 -21.85 -4.70 -12.34
C SER A 340 -22.47 -5.92 -11.64
N LEU A 341 -23.63 -6.39 -12.13
CA LEU A 341 -24.30 -7.58 -11.62
C LEU A 341 -23.54 -8.87 -11.95
N PHE A 342 -22.80 -8.88 -13.05
CA PHE A 342 -22.07 -10.05 -13.53
C PHE A 342 -20.68 -10.16 -12.88
N PRO A 343 -20.04 -11.34 -12.84
CA PRO A 343 -18.67 -11.47 -12.37
C PRO A 343 -17.65 -10.72 -13.25
N ASP A 344 -16.62 -10.15 -12.62
CA ASP A 344 -15.52 -9.46 -13.34
C ASP A 344 -14.56 -10.47 -13.94
N TYR A 345 -13.76 -10.04 -14.90
CA TYR A 345 -12.70 -10.86 -15.48
C TYR A 345 -11.42 -10.60 -14.70
N LEU A 346 -10.75 -11.64 -14.19
CA LEU A 346 -9.39 -11.54 -13.66
C LEU A 346 -8.41 -12.00 -14.75
N VAL A 347 -7.44 -11.18 -15.09
CA VAL A 347 -6.40 -11.53 -16.05
C VAL A 347 -5.04 -11.47 -15.37
N CYS A 348 -4.34 -12.60 -15.25
CA CYS A 348 -3.02 -12.68 -14.65
C CYS A 348 -1.96 -12.93 -15.74
N VAL A 349 -1.28 -11.86 -16.15
CA VAL A 349 -0.23 -11.90 -17.18
C VAL A 349 1.13 -11.89 -16.50
N ARG A 350 1.99 -12.85 -16.84
CA ARG A 350 3.43 -12.77 -16.53
C ARG A 350 4.10 -12.00 -17.65
N TRP A 351 4.51 -10.78 -17.37
CA TRP A 351 5.08 -9.87 -18.34
C TRP A 351 6.52 -10.24 -18.65
N SER A 352 6.74 -10.83 -19.82
CA SER A 352 8.06 -10.87 -20.44
C SER A 352 8.18 -9.70 -21.41
N ALA A 353 9.22 -8.88 -21.25
CA ALA A 353 9.51 -7.80 -22.19
C ALA A 353 9.76 -8.40 -23.59
N GLY A 354 8.78 -8.34 -24.49
CA GLY A 354 8.97 -8.85 -25.84
C GLY A 354 7.73 -9.16 -26.67
N ASP A 355 6.56 -9.41 -26.07
CA ASP A 355 5.36 -9.74 -26.86
C ASP A 355 4.48 -8.50 -27.14
N PRO A 356 4.50 -7.94 -28.38
CA PRO A 356 3.65 -6.81 -28.74
C PRO A 356 2.15 -7.17 -28.73
N ALA A 357 1.78 -8.45 -28.83
CA ALA A 357 0.39 -8.88 -28.79
C ALA A 357 -0.21 -8.72 -27.39
N ASP A 358 0.57 -9.04 -26.35
CA ASP A 358 0.15 -8.85 -24.95
C ASP A 358 -0.04 -7.37 -24.61
N GLU A 359 0.84 -6.50 -25.12
CA GLU A 359 0.74 -5.05 -24.93
C GLU A 359 -0.49 -4.46 -25.64
N ALA A 360 -0.71 -4.82 -26.90
CA ALA A 360 -1.89 -4.40 -27.64
C ALA A 360 -3.18 -4.91 -26.98
N GLY A 361 -3.18 -6.16 -26.52
CA GLY A 361 -4.28 -6.78 -25.79
C GLY A 361 -4.58 -6.07 -24.47
N LEU A 362 -3.54 -5.70 -23.71
CA LEU A 362 -3.67 -4.95 -22.46
C LEU A 362 -4.36 -3.60 -22.69
N TRP A 363 -3.85 -2.79 -23.61
CA TRP A 363 -4.42 -1.46 -23.85
C TRP A 363 -5.82 -1.51 -24.43
N ARG A 364 -6.09 -2.49 -25.30
CA ARG A 364 -7.45 -2.75 -25.80
C ARG A 364 -8.40 -3.09 -24.65
N LEU A 365 -8.00 -4.00 -23.75
CA LEU A 365 -8.84 -4.41 -22.61
C LEU A 365 -9.10 -3.24 -21.66
N LEU A 366 -8.06 -2.48 -21.27
CA LEU A 366 -8.21 -1.33 -20.37
C LEU A 366 -9.06 -0.21 -20.98
N SER A 367 -9.03 -0.03 -22.31
CA SER A 367 -9.81 1.02 -23.00
C SER A 367 -11.22 0.56 -23.40
N SER A 368 -11.54 -0.74 -23.30
CA SER A 368 -12.80 -1.32 -23.79
C SER A 368 -14.01 -1.08 -22.89
N GLY A 369 -13.80 -0.59 -21.66
CA GLY A 369 -14.85 -0.48 -20.65
C GLY A 369 -15.28 -1.82 -20.04
N ILE A 370 -14.68 -2.95 -20.44
CA ILE A 370 -14.91 -4.25 -19.81
C ILE A 370 -14.47 -4.17 -18.34
N PRO A 371 -15.27 -4.68 -17.38
CA PRO A 371 -14.92 -4.70 -15.96
C PRO A 371 -13.87 -5.80 -15.69
N ALA A 372 -12.65 -5.57 -16.16
CA ALA A 372 -11.52 -6.49 -16.06
C ALA A 372 -10.51 -6.01 -15.00
N LYS A 373 -10.04 -6.95 -14.19
CA LYS A 373 -9.00 -6.78 -13.17
C LYS A 373 -7.74 -7.43 -13.71
N VAL A 374 -6.79 -6.63 -14.17
CA VAL A 374 -5.59 -7.09 -14.87
C VAL A 374 -4.39 -7.01 -13.93
N LEU A 375 -3.85 -8.16 -13.54
CA LEU A 375 -2.56 -8.28 -12.87
C LEU A 375 -1.46 -8.48 -13.92
N VAL A 376 -0.53 -7.54 -13.97
CA VAL A 376 0.70 -7.64 -14.76
C VAL A 376 1.86 -7.88 -13.79
N GLN A 377 2.39 -9.09 -13.80
CA GLN A 377 3.53 -9.47 -12.96
C GLN A 377 4.83 -9.36 -13.76
N SER A 378 5.75 -8.51 -13.31
CA SER A 378 7.13 -8.46 -13.84
C SER A 378 8.08 -9.16 -12.88
N ASP A 379 8.83 -10.15 -13.36
CA ASP A 379 9.88 -10.80 -12.55
C ASP A 379 11.24 -10.12 -12.69
N GLU A 380 11.44 -9.42 -13.81
CA GLU A 380 12.66 -8.69 -14.16
C GLU A 380 12.31 -7.24 -14.55
N ILE A 381 13.11 -6.29 -14.06
CA ILE A 381 12.98 -4.86 -14.39
C ILE A 381 14.29 -4.27 -14.91
N LEU A 382 15.42 -4.96 -14.74
CA LEU A 382 16.70 -4.55 -15.30
C LEU A 382 16.87 -5.14 -16.71
N ALA A 383 17.23 -4.28 -17.66
CA ALA A 383 17.41 -4.64 -19.06
C ALA A 383 18.72 -5.43 -19.26
N PRO A 384 18.73 -6.50 -20.06
CA PRO A 384 19.91 -7.36 -20.22
C PRO A 384 21.15 -6.55 -20.65
N PRO A 385 22.34 -6.82 -20.08
CA PRO A 385 23.52 -5.96 -20.21
C PRO A 385 24.18 -5.93 -21.61
N ASN A 386 23.70 -6.73 -22.57
CA ASN A 386 24.35 -6.97 -23.87
C ASN A 386 23.74 -6.19 -25.06
N GLU A 387 22.77 -5.30 -24.83
CA GLU A 387 22.36 -4.36 -25.88
C GLU A 387 23.41 -3.23 -25.94
N GLU A 388 24.24 -3.22 -26.99
CA GLU A 388 25.55 -2.54 -27.14
C GLU A 388 25.59 -1.01 -26.92
N LYS A 389 24.52 -0.38 -26.43
CA LYS A 389 24.48 0.99 -25.90
C LYS A 389 23.54 1.03 -24.69
N ALA A 390 24.02 0.55 -23.54
CA ALA A 390 23.29 0.32 -22.28
C ALA A 390 22.66 1.58 -21.64
N LEU A 391 21.66 2.13 -22.31
CA LEU A 391 20.63 3.02 -21.76
C LEU A 391 19.33 2.72 -22.51
N PRO A 392 18.20 2.53 -21.81
CA PRO A 392 18.04 2.58 -20.34
C PRO A 392 18.37 1.24 -19.63
N PHE A 393 18.88 1.32 -18.40
CA PHE A 393 19.12 0.15 -17.52
C PHE A 393 17.82 -0.49 -17.03
N LEU A 394 16.77 0.30 -16.88
CA LEU A 394 15.43 -0.19 -16.60
C LEU A 394 14.75 -0.58 -17.91
N THR A 395 14.05 -1.71 -17.91
CA THR A 395 13.17 -2.06 -19.01
C THR A 395 12.07 -1.00 -19.11
N ALA A 396 12.17 -0.13 -20.12
CA ALA A 396 11.27 0.99 -20.31
C ALA A 396 9.78 0.58 -20.36
N ARG A 397 9.50 -0.69 -20.66
CA ARG A 397 8.14 -1.19 -20.85
C ARG A 397 7.43 -1.48 -19.54
N SER A 398 7.94 -2.33 -18.65
CA SER A 398 7.24 -2.70 -17.40
C SER A 398 7.13 -1.55 -16.38
N ALA A 399 8.18 -0.72 -16.26
CA ALA A 399 8.24 0.37 -15.28
C ALA A 399 7.27 1.54 -15.58
N HIS A 400 6.79 1.67 -16.83
CA HIS A 400 5.92 2.77 -17.24
C HIS A 400 4.46 2.36 -17.50
N LEU A 401 4.13 1.06 -17.52
CA LEU A 401 2.76 0.58 -17.77
C LEU A 401 1.74 1.23 -16.85
N ALA A 402 2.00 1.21 -15.54
CA ALA A 402 1.10 1.80 -14.57
C ALA A 402 0.95 3.31 -14.77
N ALA A 403 2.06 4.03 -14.99
CA ALA A 403 2.03 5.47 -15.22
C ALA A 403 1.26 5.85 -16.50
N MET A 404 1.36 5.05 -17.57
CA MET A 404 0.56 5.25 -18.79
C MET A 404 -0.92 4.97 -18.55
N ALA A 405 -1.27 3.94 -17.78
CA ALA A 405 -2.65 3.59 -17.49
C ALA A 405 -3.37 4.65 -16.66
N VAL A 406 -2.66 5.41 -15.81
CA VAL A 406 -3.21 6.59 -15.12
C VAL A 406 -3.77 7.60 -16.13
N GLY A 407 -3.15 7.73 -17.31
CA GLY A 407 -3.61 8.59 -18.40
C GLY A 407 -4.98 8.22 -18.97
N LEU A 408 -5.47 7.00 -18.75
CA LEU A 408 -6.81 6.57 -19.18
C LEU A 408 -7.92 7.22 -18.34
N ARG A 409 -7.63 7.71 -17.13
CA ARG A 409 -8.54 8.41 -16.20
C ARG A 409 -9.76 7.65 -15.68
N HIS A 410 -10.07 6.47 -16.21
CA HIS A 410 -11.20 5.64 -15.79
C HIS A 410 -10.77 4.25 -15.29
N THR A 411 -9.47 3.96 -15.37
CA THR A 411 -8.86 2.72 -14.91
C THR A 411 -8.29 2.93 -13.50
N TYR A 412 -8.65 2.05 -12.56
CA TYR A 412 -7.96 2.01 -11.26
C TYR A 412 -6.54 1.47 -11.47
N VAL A 413 -5.52 2.11 -10.91
CA VAL A 413 -4.13 1.66 -11.08
C VAL A 413 -3.46 1.49 -9.72
N LEU A 414 -2.78 0.36 -9.53
CA LEU A 414 -1.87 0.14 -8.42
C LEU A 414 -0.55 -0.42 -8.96
N GLN A 415 0.54 0.26 -8.65
CA GLN A 415 1.89 -0.28 -8.79
C GLN A 415 2.40 -0.66 -7.40
N ALA A 416 2.94 -1.88 -7.25
CA ALA A 416 3.49 -2.33 -5.98
C ALA A 416 4.56 -3.42 -6.17
N VAL A 417 5.42 -3.59 -5.16
CA VAL A 417 6.34 -4.72 -5.09
C VAL A 417 5.75 -5.85 -4.24
N SER A 418 6.14 -7.10 -4.52
CA SER A 418 5.64 -8.27 -3.80
C SER A 418 5.85 -8.21 -2.28
N ALA A 419 6.98 -7.63 -1.85
CA ALA A 419 7.29 -7.40 -0.44
C ALA A 419 6.30 -6.46 0.27
N HIS A 420 5.54 -5.65 -0.47
CA HIS A 420 4.65 -4.61 0.06
C HIS A 420 3.16 -4.88 -0.21
N LEU A 421 2.81 -6.05 -0.79
CA LEU A 421 1.42 -6.39 -1.11
C LEU A 421 0.52 -6.52 0.13
N LEU A 422 1.08 -6.95 1.27
CA LEU A 422 0.32 -7.06 2.52
C LEU A 422 -0.11 -5.68 3.03
N GLN A 423 0.79 -4.70 3.00
CA GLN A 423 0.54 -3.32 3.37
C GLN A 423 -0.46 -2.66 2.40
N MET A 424 -0.45 -3.08 1.14
CA MET A 424 -1.36 -2.60 0.09
C MET A 424 -2.68 -3.37 0.00
N LYS A 425 -2.98 -4.28 0.93
CA LYS A 425 -4.18 -5.15 0.85
C LYS A 425 -5.48 -4.35 0.67
N ASP A 426 -5.62 -3.21 1.33
CA ASP A 426 -6.86 -2.42 1.26
C ASP A 426 -6.98 -1.71 -0.09
N ALA A 427 -5.86 -1.23 -0.65
CA ALA A 427 -5.80 -0.69 -2.00
C ALA A 427 -6.12 -1.77 -3.05
N ILE A 428 -5.57 -2.99 -2.88
CA ILE A 428 -5.88 -4.14 -3.74
C ILE A 428 -7.38 -4.44 -3.71
N LEU A 429 -7.98 -4.56 -2.51
CA LEU A 429 -9.41 -4.81 -2.36
C LEU A 429 -10.26 -3.69 -2.97
N LYS A 430 -9.86 -2.42 -2.80
CA LYS A 430 -10.54 -1.27 -3.42
C LYS A 430 -10.50 -1.36 -4.95
N GLY A 431 -9.33 -1.65 -5.52
CA GLY A 431 -9.19 -1.85 -6.98
C GLY A 431 -9.97 -3.04 -7.52
N LEU A 432 -10.07 -4.13 -6.75
CA LEU A 432 -10.88 -5.30 -7.11
C LEU A 432 -12.38 -5.02 -7.03
N ARG A 433 -12.80 -4.09 -6.17
CA ARG A 433 -14.18 -3.61 -6.04
C ARG A 433 -14.53 -2.50 -7.03
N HIS A 434 -13.54 -1.89 -7.69
CA HIS A 434 -13.75 -0.84 -8.70
C HIS A 434 -14.68 -1.36 -9.81
N PRO A 435 -15.77 -0.66 -10.18
CA PRO A 435 -16.71 -1.14 -11.20
C PRO A 435 -16.10 -1.22 -12.61
N GLY A 436 -15.03 -0.47 -12.88
CA GLY A 436 -14.38 -0.43 -14.19
C GLY A 436 -13.16 -1.35 -14.33
N PRO A 437 -12.34 -1.12 -15.38
CA PRO A 437 -11.06 -1.78 -15.51
C PRO A 437 -10.10 -1.38 -14.39
N ALA A 438 -9.29 -2.32 -13.91
CA ALA A 438 -8.22 -2.07 -12.95
C ALA A 438 -6.92 -2.72 -13.43
N LEU A 439 -5.81 -2.00 -13.28
CA LEU A 439 -4.46 -2.48 -13.57
C LEU A 439 -3.65 -2.58 -12.27
N PHE A 440 -3.12 -3.76 -12.00
CA PHE A 440 -2.20 -4.05 -10.92
C PHE A 440 -0.83 -4.40 -11.54
N SER A 441 0.12 -3.48 -11.47
CA SER A 441 1.51 -3.71 -11.91
C SER A 441 2.35 -4.16 -10.73
N VAL A 442 2.74 -5.43 -10.70
CA VAL A 442 3.44 -6.03 -9.56
C VAL A 442 4.83 -6.50 -9.95
N TYR A 443 5.84 -6.00 -9.24
CA TYR A 443 7.20 -6.54 -9.33
C TYR A 443 7.40 -7.68 -8.32
N SER A 444 7.78 -8.87 -8.79
CA SER A 444 7.89 -10.06 -7.93
C SER A 444 9.20 -10.16 -7.15
N GLY A 445 10.27 -9.50 -7.62
CA GLY A 445 11.62 -9.67 -7.09
C GLY A 445 12.25 -11.03 -7.38
N CYS A 446 11.58 -11.92 -8.14
CA CYS A 446 12.06 -13.26 -8.45
C CYS A 446 13.01 -13.30 -9.65
N ALA A 447 13.83 -12.27 -9.82
CA ALA A 447 14.84 -12.21 -10.88
C ALA A 447 15.83 -13.36 -10.69
N ALA A 448 15.94 -14.24 -11.70
CA ALA A 448 16.79 -15.44 -11.61
C ALA A 448 18.29 -15.11 -11.45
N SER A 449 18.69 -13.89 -11.81
CA SER A 449 20.06 -13.35 -11.68
C SER A 449 20.37 -12.77 -10.30
N ALA A 450 19.35 -12.49 -9.48
CA ALA A 450 19.53 -11.90 -8.16
C ALA A 450 20.06 -12.96 -7.17
N GLY A 451 21.16 -12.65 -6.50
CA GLY A 451 21.79 -13.53 -5.50
C GLY A 451 21.15 -13.48 -4.11
N ILE A 452 19.95 -12.90 -3.99
CA ILE A 452 19.26 -12.62 -2.71
C ILE A 452 17.80 -13.12 -2.73
N PRO A 453 17.19 -13.37 -1.56
CA PRO A 453 15.78 -13.75 -1.48
C PRO A 453 14.84 -12.76 -2.21
N PRO A 454 13.78 -13.25 -2.89
CA PRO A 454 12.90 -12.38 -3.68
C PRO A 454 12.26 -11.24 -2.90
N TYR A 455 11.94 -11.46 -1.62
CA TYR A 455 11.44 -10.41 -0.73
C TYR A 455 12.40 -9.21 -0.66
N LEU A 456 13.70 -9.47 -0.43
CA LEU A 456 14.70 -8.39 -0.33
C LEU A 456 14.89 -7.70 -1.66
N HIS A 457 14.92 -8.45 -2.76
CA HIS A 457 15.07 -7.85 -4.09
C HIS A 457 13.88 -6.95 -4.44
N ALA A 458 12.65 -7.39 -4.11
CA ALA A 458 11.44 -6.61 -4.27
C ALA A 458 11.45 -5.35 -3.39
N ALA A 459 11.83 -5.46 -2.11
CA ALA A 459 11.95 -4.32 -1.20
C ALA A 459 13.02 -3.32 -1.68
N ALA A 460 14.16 -3.82 -2.12
CA ALA A 460 15.25 -3.02 -2.68
C ALA A 460 14.81 -2.21 -3.90
N ALA A 461 14.02 -2.81 -4.80
CA ALA A 461 13.50 -2.10 -5.97
C ALA A 461 12.58 -0.91 -5.58
N MET A 462 11.80 -1.06 -4.52
CA MET A 462 10.93 0.01 -4.02
C MET A 462 11.74 1.13 -3.33
N GLU A 463 12.65 0.76 -2.44
CA GLU A 463 13.45 1.72 -1.66
C GLU A 463 14.44 2.50 -2.53
N SER A 464 14.99 1.85 -3.57
CA SER A 464 15.85 2.47 -4.58
C SER A 464 15.09 3.28 -5.64
N ARG A 465 13.76 3.40 -5.51
CA ARG A 465 12.89 4.09 -6.46
C ARG A 465 12.95 3.53 -7.90
N ALA A 466 13.48 2.31 -8.09
CA ALA A 466 13.45 1.59 -9.37
C ALA A 466 12.02 1.17 -9.73
N PHE A 467 11.25 0.75 -8.72
CA PHE A 467 9.86 0.34 -8.83
C PHE A 467 9.06 0.84 -7.60
N PRO A 468 8.83 2.15 -7.48
CA PRO A 468 8.09 2.72 -6.37
C PRO A 468 6.62 2.29 -6.43
N SER A 469 5.99 2.18 -5.27
CA SER A 469 4.57 1.87 -5.18
C SER A 469 3.72 3.13 -5.35
N PHE A 470 2.59 3.07 -6.04
CA PHE A 470 1.64 4.18 -6.07
C PHE A 470 0.25 3.67 -6.44
N ARG A 471 -0.78 4.43 -6.08
CA ARG A 471 -2.16 4.15 -6.45
C ARG A 471 -2.79 5.34 -7.18
N TYR A 472 -3.69 5.03 -8.09
CA TYR A 472 -4.60 5.97 -8.73
C TYR A 472 -6.02 5.41 -8.70
N ASP A 473 -6.91 6.13 -8.05
CA ASP A 473 -8.32 5.78 -7.96
C ASP A 473 -9.19 6.82 -8.71
N PRO A 474 -9.77 6.46 -9.86
CA PRO A 474 -10.61 7.37 -10.63
C PRO A 474 -11.98 7.65 -9.97
N GLY A 475 -12.34 6.94 -8.89
CA GLY A 475 -13.58 7.17 -8.15
C GLY A 475 -13.51 8.33 -7.14
N GLU A 476 -12.32 8.83 -6.85
CA GLU A 476 -12.12 9.97 -5.95
C GLU A 476 -12.51 11.31 -6.62
N PRO A 477 -12.96 12.31 -5.84
CA PRO A 477 -13.56 13.53 -6.39
C PRO A 477 -12.56 14.45 -7.09
N ASP A 478 -11.29 14.43 -6.66
CA ASP A 478 -10.23 15.26 -7.22
C ASP A 478 -8.92 14.46 -7.39
N TRP A 479 -7.97 15.06 -8.10
CA TRP A 479 -6.70 14.41 -8.40
C TRP A 479 -5.83 14.16 -7.15
N ALA A 480 -5.91 15.04 -6.16
CA ALA A 480 -5.10 14.96 -4.94
C ALA A 480 -5.54 13.77 -4.06
N ALA A 481 -6.84 13.47 -4.03
CA ALA A 481 -7.37 12.28 -3.40
C ALA A 481 -7.17 11.02 -4.25
N ALA A 482 -7.27 11.15 -5.58
CA ALA A 482 -7.16 10.04 -6.52
C ALA A 482 -5.76 9.41 -6.54
N PHE A 483 -4.70 10.22 -6.54
CA PHE A 483 -3.32 9.75 -6.71
C PHE A 483 -2.52 9.79 -5.40
N SER A 484 -1.88 8.69 -5.01
CA SER A 484 -1.09 8.64 -3.76
C SER A 484 0.16 7.78 -3.87
N VAL A 485 1.25 8.26 -3.26
CA VAL A 485 2.56 7.61 -3.13
C VAL A 485 2.96 7.33 -1.67
N GLU A 486 2.05 7.57 -0.72
CA GLU A 486 2.29 7.43 0.73
C GLU A 486 2.69 6.01 1.16
N GLY A 487 2.44 5.02 0.31
CA GLY A 487 2.85 3.63 0.54
C GLY A 487 4.35 3.39 0.60
N ASN A 488 5.18 4.33 0.17
CA ASN A 488 6.63 4.12 0.12
C ASN A 488 7.30 4.55 1.42
N PRO A 489 8.43 3.91 1.80
CA PRO A 489 9.30 4.44 2.85
C PRO A 489 9.75 5.86 2.53
N GLU A 490 9.67 6.73 3.53
CA GLU A 490 10.01 8.16 3.47
C GLU A 490 9.51 8.84 2.19
N PRO A 491 8.18 8.96 1.99
CA PRO A 491 7.60 9.35 0.71
C PRO A 491 7.94 10.79 0.31
N GLY A 492 8.33 11.65 1.27
CA GLY A 492 8.81 13.01 1.03
C GLY A 492 10.29 13.12 0.63
N ALA A 493 11.09 12.09 0.89
CA ALA A 493 12.53 12.10 0.65
C ALA A 493 12.88 11.54 -0.74
N ASP A 494 14.03 11.95 -1.29
CA ASP A 494 14.53 11.40 -2.56
C ASP A 494 14.91 9.92 -2.43
N TRP A 495 15.52 9.54 -1.30
CA TRP A 495 16.04 8.20 -1.01
C TRP A 495 15.65 7.78 0.40
N THR A 496 15.57 6.46 0.62
CA THR A 496 15.32 5.88 1.95
C THR A 496 16.62 5.84 2.75
N THR A 497 16.59 6.27 4.01
CA THR A 497 17.75 6.36 4.91
C THR A 497 17.70 5.24 5.94
N HIS A 498 18.82 4.54 6.09
CA HIS A 498 19.00 3.44 7.03
C HIS A 498 20.21 3.65 7.90
N ARG A 499 20.12 3.21 9.16
CA ARG A 499 21.22 3.29 10.10
C ARG A 499 22.11 2.05 9.97
N LEU A 500 23.32 2.19 9.45
CA LEU A 500 24.31 1.13 9.34
C LEU A 500 25.25 1.17 10.55
N ALA A 501 25.35 0.06 11.27
CA ALA A 501 26.32 -0.11 12.35
C ALA A 501 27.37 -1.16 11.97
N TYR A 502 28.64 -0.83 12.13
CA TYR A 502 29.76 -1.74 11.88
C TYR A 502 30.91 -1.49 12.85
N GLU A 503 31.82 -2.45 12.94
CA GLU A 503 33.07 -2.30 13.69
C GLU A 503 34.16 -1.75 12.77
N ASP A 504 34.85 -0.71 13.22
CA ASP A 504 36.02 -0.19 12.52
C ASP A 504 37.31 -0.99 12.84
N GLU A 505 38.44 -0.55 12.31
CA GLU A 505 39.74 -1.21 12.50
C GLU A 505 40.20 -1.23 13.96
N MET A 506 39.72 -0.28 14.77
CA MET A 506 39.98 -0.21 16.21
C MET A 506 38.96 -1.01 17.02
N ARG A 507 38.08 -1.77 16.36
CA ARG A 507 36.94 -2.51 16.94
C ARG A 507 35.98 -1.60 17.70
N GLN A 508 35.90 -0.33 17.30
CA GLN A 508 34.91 0.59 17.80
C GLN A 508 33.63 0.46 16.97
N ARG A 509 32.49 0.52 17.65
CA ARG A 509 31.19 0.53 16.99
C ARG A 509 31.00 1.91 16.35
N VAL A 510 31.05 1.94 15.02
CA VAL A 510 30.67 3.09 14.21
C VAL A 510 29.21 2.94 13.82
N THR A 511 28.51 4.06 13.73
CA THR A 511 27.16 4.07 13.21
C THR A 511 26.96 5.28 12.31
N GLU A 512 26.50 5.03 11.10
CA GLU A 512 26.32 6.05 10.07
C GLU A 512 24.96 5.88 9.38
N ASP A 513 24.41 7.00 8.90
CA ASP A 513 23.18 7.00 8.13
C ASP A 513 23.50 6.86 6.64
N VAL A 514 23.00 5.79 6.04
CA VAL A 514 23.24 5.40 4.65
C VAL A 514 21.95 5.45 3.87
N LYS A 515 21.96 6.16 2.74
CA LYS A 515 20.82 6.25 1.82
C LYS A 515 20.88 5.11 0.81
N PHE A 516 19.75 4.43 0.58
CA PHE A 516 19.63 3.36 -0.40
C PHE A 516 19.20 3.93 -1.76
N THR A 517 20.01 3.70 -2.80
CA THR A 517 19.86 4.26 -4.14
C THR A 517 19.68 3.18 -5.21
N PHE A 518 19.41 3.60 -6.44
CA PHE A 518 19.39 2.70 -7.60
C PHE A 518 20.71 1.95 -7.80
N ALA A 519 21.86 2.56 -7.51
CA ALA A 519 23.16 1.89 -7.59
C ALA A 519 23.25 0.70 -6.63
N ASP A 520 22.69 0.81 -5.41
CA ASP A 520 22.65 -0.28 -4.44
C ASP A 520 21.74 -1.42 -4.93
N PHE A 521 20.62 -1.10 -5.56
CA PHE A 521 19.75 -2.10 -6.19
C PHE A 521 20.45 -2.84 -7.34
N VAL A 522 21.14 -2.13 -8.24
CA VAL A 522 21.91 -2.76 -9.33
C VAL A 522 23.03 -3.64 -8.80
N ALA A 523 23.66 -3.27 -7.67
CA ALA A 523 24.69 -4.08 -7.02
C ALA A 523 24.17 -5.44 -6.49
N CYS A 524 22.85 -5.63 -6.40
CA CYS A 524 22.24 -6.91 -6.00
C CYS A 524 22.29 -7.98 -7.10
N ASP A 525 22.53 -7.57 -8.35
CA ASP A 525 22.51 -8.45 -9.52
C ASP A 525 23.92 -8.61 -10.10
N ALA A 526 24.40 -9.85 -10.10
CA ALA A 526 25.75 -10.20 -10.52
C ALA A 526 26.04 -9.85 -11.99
N ARG A 527 25.01 -9.73 -12.85
CA ARG A 527 25.17 -9.36 -14.27
C ARG A 527 25.75 -7.95 -14.44
N TYR A 528 25.56 -7.08 -13.45
CA TYR A 528 26.02 -5.69 -13.47
C TYR A 528 27.31 -5.47 -12.69
N ALA A 529 27.96 -6.53 -12.20
CA ALA A 529 29.21 -6.43 -11.43
C ALA A 529 30.30 -5.62 -12.15
N ARG A 530 30.31 -5.58 -13.50
CA ARG A 530 31.23 -4.75 -14.29
C ARG A 530 31.13 -3.24 -14.01
N HIS A 531 29.96 -2.77 -13.55
CA HIS A 531 29.71 -1.36 -13.26
C HIS A 531 30.24 -0.94 -11.87
N PHE A 532 30.85 -1.88 -11.14
CA PHE A 532 31.41 -1.66 -9.81
C PHE A 532 32.88 -2.07 -9.75
N ALA A 533 33.70 -1.23 -9.10
CA ALA A 533 35.10 -1.50 -8.86
C ALA A 533 35.36 -1.46 -7.34
N ARG A 534 35.75 -2.60 -6.75
CA ARG A 534 36.10 -2.65 -5.33
C ARG A 534 37.40 -1.92 -5.08
N LEU A 535 37.40 -0.96 -4.16
CA LEU A 535 38.59 -0.18 -3.81
C LEU A 535 39.27 -0.73 -2.54
N PRO A 536 40.61 -0.91 -2.54
CA PRO A 536 41.37 -1.18 -1.33
C PRO A 536 41.17 -0.10 -0.27
N ARG A 537 41.23 -0.49 1.00
CA ARG A 537 41.07 0.44 2.14
C ARG A 537 42.05 1.62 2.10
N ALA A 538 43.27 1.41 1.58
CA ALA A 538 44.30 2.43 1.45
C ALA A 538 43.93 3.59 0.50
N GLU A 539 42.95 3.38 -0.40
CA GLU A 539 42.49 4.37 -1.37
C GLU A 539 41.26 5.13 -0.89
N TRP A 540 40.78 4.89 0.35
CA TRP A 540 39.63 5.61 0.88
C TRP A 540 40.03 7.04 1.24
N GLY A 541 39.51 8.01 0.50
CA GLY A 541 39.78 9.43 0.72
C GLY A 541 38.51 10.27 0.91
N ALA A 542 38.72 11.56 1.24
CA ALA A 542 37.65 12.55 1.40
C ALA A 542 37.00 12.97 0.06
N HIS A 543 37.66 12.70 -1.07
CA HIS A 543 37.14 12.94 -2.42
C HIS A 543 36.06 11.95 -2.86
N MET A 544 35.84 10.88 -2.09
CA MET A 544 34.80 9.89 -2.33
C MET A 544 33.46 10.37 -1.77
N VAL A 545 32.42 10.36 -2.60
CA VAL A 545 31.08 10.82 -2.23
C VAL A 545 30.06 9.70 -2.44
N PRO A 546 29.15 9.43 -1.49
CA PRO A 546 28.08 8.47 -1.72
C PRO A 546 27.25 8.85 -2.94
N VAL A 547 26.82 7.87 -3.74
CA VAL A 547 25.99 8.11 -4.94
C VAL A 547 24.75 8.97 -4.61
N ALA A 548 24.18 8.79 -3.42
CA ALA A 548 23.00 9.54 -2.97
C ALA A 548 23.23 11.06 -2.88
N ASP A 549 24.46 11.49 -2.58
CA ASP A 549 24.82 12.89 -2.35
C ASP A 549 25.52 13.52 -3.58
N CYS A 550 25.59 12.79 -4.70
CA CYS A 550 26.05 13.34 -5.96
C CYS A 550 25.09 14.46 -6.44
N PRO A 551 25.59 15.67 -6.71
CA PRO A 551 24.76 16.75 -7.23
C PRO A 551 24.22 16.40 -8.62
N ALA A 552 22.99 16.81 -8.92
CA ALA A 552 22.40 16.62 -10.24
C ALA A 552 23.27 17.27 -11.32
N GLY A 553 23.70 16.50 -12.32
CA GLY A 553 24.53 17.01 -13.41
C GLY A 553 26.02 17.22 -13.06
N ALA A 554 26.47 16.78 -11.88
CA ALA A 554 27.86 16.91 -11.44
C ALA A 554 28.87 16.11 -12.30
N LEU A 555 28.40 15.06 -12.99
CA LEU A 555 29.22 14.24 -13.87
C LEU A 555 29.85 15.04 -15.03
N SER A 556 29.20 16.12 -15.46
CA SER A 556 29.69 16.99 -16.53
C SER A 556 30.70 18.05 -16.07
N GLN A 557 30.84 18.29 -14.77
CA GLN A 557 31.57 19.46 -14.24
C GLN A 557 32.65 19.14 -13.19
N SER A 558 32.80 17.89 -12.74
CA SER A 558 33.83 17.56 -11.73
C SER A 558 34.43 16.17 -11.91
N ALA A 559 35.61 16.12 -12.54
CA ALA A 559 36.57 15.03 -12.43
C ALA A 559 37.16 14.88 -11.00
N ALA A 560 36.67 15.66 -10.03
CA ALA A 560 37.21 15.82 -8.69
C ALA A 560 36.47 15.02 -7.59
N ARG A 561 35.45 14.22 -7.92
CA ARG A 561 34.68 13.44 -6.94
C ARG A 561 34.44 12.01 -7.41
N GLU A 562 34.61 11.04 -6.53
CA GLU A 562 34.44 9.61 -6.84
C GLU A 562 33.14 9.04 -6.23
N PRO A 563 32.11 8.74 -7.04
CA PRO A 563 30.85 8.19 -6.55
C PRO A 563 31.04 6.74 -6.09
N TYR A 564 30.60 6.42 -4.87
CA TYR A 564 30.72 5.06 -4.33
C TYR A 564 29.44 4.56 -3.66
N VAL A 565 29.35 3.24 -3.53
CA VAL A 565 28.39 2.51 -2.69
C VAL A 565 29.12 1.63 -1.67
N LEU A 566 28.44 1.31 -0.58
CA LEU A 566 28.95 0.45 0.48
C LEU A 566 28.49 -0.98 0.26
N LEU A 567 29.43 -1.91 0.11
CA LEU A 567 29.17 -3.31 -0.12
C LEU A 567 29.80 -4.20 0.96
N VAL A 568 29.24 -5.38 1.17
CA VAL A 568 29.76 -6.40 2.11
C VAL A 568 30.01 -7.71 1.41
N ASP A 569 31.11 -8.37 1.78
CA ASP A 569 31.46 -9.70 1.27
C ASP A 569 30.81 -10.84 2.10
N ALA A 570 31.05 -12.09 1.71
CA ALA A 570 30.52 -13.27 2.41
C ALA A 570 30.87 -13.33 3.92
N ARG A 571 31.94 -12.66 4.36
CA ARG A 571 32.40 -12.59 5.75
C ARG A 571 31.89 -11.35 6.49
N SER A 572 31.00 -10.58 5.86
CA SER A 572 30.47 -9.31 6.36
C SER A 572 31.55 -8.23 6.52
N ALA A 573 32.65 -8.31 5.77
CA ALA A 573 33.63 -7.22 5.73
C ALA A 573 33.12 -6.11 4.80
N LEU A 574 33.24 -4.86 5.25
CA LEU A 574 32.78 -3.66 4.56
C LEU A 574 33.80 -3.20 3.51
N HIS A 575 33.31 -2.89 2.31
CA HIS A 575 34.08 -2.42 1.17
C HIS A 575 33.42 -1.19 0.55
N ARG A 576 34.21 -0.23 0.05
CA ARG A 576 33.72 0.82 -0.85
C ARG A 576 33.89 0.34 -2.29
N ALA A 577 32.83 0.45 -3.08
CA ALA A 577 32.87 0.16 -4.51
C ALA A 577 32.60 1.44 -5.30
N LEU A 578 33.54 1.80 -6.17
CA LEU A 578 33.40 2.87 -7.14
C LEU A 578 32.32 2.48 -8.15
N VAL A 579 31.46 3.44 -8.50
CA VAL A 579 30.34 3.24 -9.42
C VAL A 579 30.63 3.96 -10.73
N ASP A 580 30.32 3.33 -11.85
CA ASP A 580 30.46 3.98 -13.15
C ASP A 580 29.42 5.10 -13.38
N ASP A 581 29.72 5.99 -14.33
CA ASP A 581 28.87 7.16 -14.58
C ASP A 581 27.51 6.77 -15.19
N SER A 582 27.36 5.56 -15.73
CA SER A 582 26.12 5.10 -16.36
C SER A 582 25.06 4.73 -15.32
N VAL A 583 25.46 4.03 -14.26
CA VAL A 583 24.59 3.70 -13.12
C VAL A 583 24.28 4.96 -12.30
N VAL A 584 25.23 5.89 -12.16
CA VAL A 584 24.99 7.18 -11.51
C VAL A 584 23.92 7.98 -12.27
N ARG A 585 24.00 8.07 -13.61
CA ARG A 585 22.97 8.72 -14.44
C ARG A 585 21.60 8.07 -14.31
N GLU A 586 21.54 6.74 -14.25
CA GLU A 586 20.25 6.05 -14.05
C GLU A 586 19.69 6.30 -12.64
N SER A 587 20.54 6.38 -11.62
CA SER A 587 20.13 6.77 -10.27
C SER A 587 19.51 8.18 -10.26
N GLU A 588 20.08 9.12 -11.01
CA GLU A 588 19.48 10.45 -11.20
C GLU A 588 18.12 10.38 -11.93
N ARG A 589 17.97 9.51 -12.93
CA ARG A 589 16.70 9.31 -13.64
C ARG A 589 15.61 8.74 -12.73
N CYS A 590 15.94 7.75 -11.91
CA CYS A 590 15.02 7.18 -10.91
C CYS A 590 14.58 8.24 -9.90
N ARG A 591 15.53 9.04 -9.36
CA ARG A 591 15.22 10.17 -8.48
C ARG A 591 14.30 11.20 -9.16
N ALA A 592 14.56 11.55 -10.41
CA ALA A 592 13.74 12.50 -11.15
C ALA A 592 12.33 11.94 -11.45
N ALA A 593 12.21 10.65 -11.76
CA ALA A 593 10.92 9.97 -11.92
C ALA A 593 10.14 9.94 -10.61
N TRP A 594 10.81 9.65 -9.50
CA TRP A 594 10.22 9.69 -8.17
C TRP A 594 9.68 11.08 -7.81
N ARG A 595 10.46 12.14 -8.03
CA ARG A 595 9.99 13.52 -7.81
C ARG A 595 8.76 13.90 -8.65
N ARG A 596 8.63 13.37 -9.87
CA ARG A 596 7.42 13.54 -10.69
C ARG A 596 6.21 12.83 -10.06
N LEU A 597 6.40 11.62 -9.54
CA LEU A 597 5.34 10.90 -8.82
C LEU A 597 4.96 11.60 -7.51
N GLN A 598 5.93 12.15 -6.77
CA GLN A 598 5.68 12.98 -5.61
C GLN A 598 4.80 14.18 -5.97
N GLU A 599 5.16 14.92 -7.02
CA GLU A 599 4.38 16.07 -7.48
C GLU A 599 2.95 15.68 -7.87
N LEU A 600 2.76 14.53 -8.54
CA LEU A 600 1.43 13.99 -8.84
C LEU A 600 0.63 13.63 -7.59
N GLY A 601 1.30 13.17 -6.53
CA GLY A 601 0.72 12.87 -5.22
C GLY A 601 0.63 14.07 -4.28
N GLY A 602 0.84 15.30 -4.78
CA GLY A 602 0.77 16.52 -3.97
C GLY A 602 1.97 16.78 -3.06
N ILE A 603 2.99 15.92 -3.08
CA ILE A 603 4.23 16.07 -2.32
C ILE A 603 5.20 16.94 -3.14
N ARG A 604 5.74 18.01 -2.53
CA ARG A 604 6.72 18.91 -3.18
C ARG A 604 6.25 19.43 -4.54
N SER A 605 4.98 19.86 -4.60
CA SER A 605 4.41 20.42 -5.84
C SER A 605 5.16 21.68 -6.26
N SER A 606 5.76 21.66 -7.44
CA SER A 606 6.53 22.80 -7.97
C SER A 606 5.64 24.04 -8.15
N HIS A 607 4.35 23.82 -8.44
CA HIS A 607 3.35 24.87 -8.56
C HIS A 607 3.04 25.51 -7.20
N ALA A 608 2.84 24.69 -6.16
CA ALA A 608 2.60 25.16 -4.81
C ALA A 608 3.82 25.92 -4.25
N GLU A 609 5.03 25.38 -4.46
CA GLU A 609 6.27 26.05 -4.05
C GLU A 609 6.45 27.40 -4.76
N ARG A 610 6.20 27.48 -6.08
CA ARG A 610 6.23 28.75 -6.84
C ARG A 610 5.16 29.74 -6.38
N LEU A 611 3.99 29.26 -5.95
CA LEU A 611 2.93 30.13 -5.43
C LEU A 611 3.29 30.67 -4.05
N LEU A 612 3.78 29.80 -3.16
CA LEU A 612 4.27 30.17 -1.83
C LEU A 612 5.44 31.14 -1.92
N ALA A 613 6.40 30.91 -2.81
CA ALA A 613 7.53 31.81 -3.03
C ALA A 613 7.07 33.20 -3.50
N ARG A 614 6.10 33.25 -4.43
CA ARG A 614 5.51 34.53 -4.89
C ARG A 614 4.73 35.24 -3.78
N ALA A 615 3.97 34.50 -2.98
CA ALA A 615 3.23 35.05 -1.84
C ALA A 615 4.17 35.59 -0.76
N ARG A 616 5.27 34.87 -0.47
CA ARG A 616 6.32 35.33 0.45
C ARG A 616 7.00 36.60 -0.06
N ALA A 617 7.40 36.63 -1.33
CA ALA A 617 8.01 37.82 -1.93
C ALA A 617 7.06 39.03 -1.89
N ALA A 618 5.77 38.85 -2.23
CA ALA A 618 4.79 39.93 -2.16
C ALA A 618 4.57 40.43 -0.72
N TRP A 619 4.55 39.52 0.26
CA TRP A 619 4.43 39.88 1.67
C TRP A 619 5.68 40.61 2.19
N GLU A 620 6.88 40.17 1.78
CA GLU A 620 8.15 40.84 2.09
C GLU A 620 8.19 42.25 1.48
N GLU A 621 7.72 42.43 0.25
CA GLU A 621 7.60 43.74 -0.40
C GLU A 621 6.58 44.65 0.31
N GLU A 622 5.41 44.12 0.71
CA GLU A 622 4.40 44.88 1.46
C GLU A 622 4.95 45.33 2.81
N LYS A 623 5.63 44.44 3.54
CA LYS A 623 6.26 44.75 4.83
C LYS A 623 7.39 45.75 4.69
N ALA A 624 8.24 45.61 3.67
CA ALA A 624 9.27 46.60 3.37
C ALA A 624 8.65 47.97 3.02
N GLY A 625 7.54 48.00 2.27
CA GLY A 625 6.80 49.21 1.94
C GLY A 625 6.08 49.84 3.14
N GLU A 626 5.59 49.04 4.09
CA GLU A 626 5.04 49.50 5.36
C GLU A 626 6.11 50.10 6.26
N LEU A 627 7.24 49.42 6.43
CA LEU A 627 8.42 49.94 7.15
C LEU A 627 8.92 51.25 6.53
N ALA A 628 9.07 51.30 5.21
CA ALA A 628 9.49 52.52 4.51
C ALA A 628 8.45 53.67 4.59
N ARG A 629 7.17 53.38 4.84
CA ARG A 629 6.14 54.39 5.13
C ARG A 629 6.23 54.88 6.58
N ILE A 630 6.47 53.97 7.53
CA ILE A 630 6.71 54.31 8.93
C ILE A 630 7.97 55.18 9.05
N ASP A 631 9.06 54.81 8.38
CA ASP A 631 10.31 55.57 8.37
C ASP A 631 10.13 56.96 7.74
N ARG A 632 9.37 57.07 6.64
CA ARG A 632 9.04 58.37 6.04
C ARG A 632 8.13 59.21 6.93
N ALA A 633 7.17 58.60 7.62
CA ALA A 633 6.31 59.29 8.58
C ALA A 633 7.14 59.81 9.78
N ALA A 634 8.04 58.98 10.32
CA ALA A 634 8.95 59.35 11.39
C ALA A 634 9.91 60.49 10.98
N ALA A 635 10.45 60.42 9.75
CA ALA A 635 11.29 61.48 9.19
C ALA A 635 10.52 62.79 8.93
N SER A 636 9.25 62.71 8.53
CA SER A 636 8.38 63.89 8.37
C SER A 636 7.99 64.51 9.71
N ALA A 637 7.84 63.71 10.77
CA ALA A 637 7.58 64.17 12.13
C ALA A 637 8.79 64.87 12.77
N THR A 638 10.01 64.58 12.29
CA THR A 638 11.25 65.27 12.72
C THR A 638 11.51 66.58 11.95
N ALA A 639 10.74 66.89 10.89
CA ALA A 639 10.92 68.08 10.06
C ALA A 639 9.92 69.23 10.34
N ALA A 640 9.15 69.17 11.44
CA ALA A 640 8.35 70.30 11.92
C ALA A 640 9.24 71.28 12.73
N PRO A 641 9.15 72.61 12.53
CA PRO A 641 10.16 73.54 13.02
C PRO A 641 10.10 73.72 14.54
N GLU A 642 11.29 73.69 15.14
CA GLU A 642 11.59 73.92 16.55
C GLU A 642 11.10 75.28 17.04
N ALA A 643 10.34 75.28 18.14
CA ALA A 643 10.27 76.39 19.08
C ALA A 643 10.79 75.92 20.44
N ALA A 644 11.97 76.46 20.77
CA ALA A 644 12.79 76.36 21.97
C ALA A 644 12.12 75.98 23.31
N SER A 645 12.81 75.15 24.09
CA SER A 645 13.41 75.60 25.35
C SER A 645 14.44 74.60 25.89
N ALA A 646 15.61 75.12 26.24
CA ALA A 646 16.77 74.42 26.78
C ALA A 646 16.77 74.47 28.31
N VAL A 647 17.17 73.38 28.97
CA VAL A 647 17.83 73.44 30.30
C VAL A 647 18.95 72.40 30.36
N GLN A 648 20.04 72.83 30.99
CA GLN A 648 21.42 72.36 30.92
C GLN A 648 21.74 71.07 31.69
N ALA A 649 22.81 70.45 31.23
CA ALA A 649 23.56 69.37 31.85
C ALA A 649 24.47 69.85 33.00
N ALA A 650 24.62 69.00 34.02
CA ALA A 650 25.76 68.97 34.93
C ALA A 650 26.35 67.55 34.95
N ALA A 651 27.68 67.47 34.92
CA ALA A 651 28.43 66.27 34.56
C ALA A 651 29.13 65.56 35.74
N ARG A 652 29.08 64.21 35.69
CA ARG A 652 30.14 63.20 35.95
C ARG A 652 30.68 63.01 37.40
N PRO A 653 31.23 61.81 37.78
CA PRO A 653 31.99 60.87 36.93
C PRO A 653 31.69 59.35 37.10
N ALA A 654 32.49 58.55 36.38
CA ALA A 654 32.44 57.10 36.22
C ALA A 654 32.90 56.29 37.44
N SER A 655 32.37 55.08 37.60
CA SER A 655 33.05 53.92 38.21
C SER A 655 32.29 52.63 37.91
N ASP A 656 33.05 51.54 37.94
CA ASP A 656 32.83 50.17 37.49
C ASP A 656 31.58 49.40 37.92
N ALA A 657 31.37 48.32 37.16
CA ALA A 657 30.36 47.27 37.25
C ALA A 657 30.12 46.70 38.65
N PRO A 658 28.89 46.16 38.86
CA PRO A 658 28.74 44.91 39.60
C PRO A 658 27.99 43.83 38.81
N ALA A 659 28.34 42.60 39.15
CA ALA A 659 27.71 41.34 38.75
C ALA A 659 26.19 41.33 39.01
N PRO A 660 25.41 40.54 38.24
CA PRO A 660 23.97 40.47 38.41
C PRO A 660 23.62 39.81 39.76
N ALA A 661 22.85 40.55 40.55
CA ALA A 661 22.16 40.07 41.73
C ALA A 661 20.99 39.16 41.31
N GLU A 662 20.75 38.13 42.12
CA GLU A 662 19.61 37.22 42.03
C GLU A 662 18.28 38.00 41.99
N PRO A 663 17.38 37.74 41.02
CA PRO A 663 16.02 38.24 41.13
C PRO A 663 15.26 37.38 42.15
N GLY A 664 14.92 38.02 43.27
CA GLY A 664 13.93 37.53 44.21
C GLY A 664 12.60 37.22 43.53
N VAL A 665 11.93 36.21 44.07
CA VAL A 665 10.61 35.72 43.69
C VAL A 665 9.61 36.89 43.69
N GLN A 666 9.26 37.38 42.50
CA GLN A 666 8.01 38.12 42.29
C GLN A 666 6.87 37.10 42.35
N GLU A 667 5.88 37.30 43.22
CA GLU A 667 4.61 36.57 43.16
C GLU A 667 3.98 36.82 41.79
N ARG A 668 4.11 35.84 40.88
CA ARG A 668 3.52 35.87 39.55
C ARG A 668 2.00 35.76 39.69
N SER A 669 1.24 36.57 38.96
CA SER A 669 -0.22 36.53 39.00
C SER A 669 -0.70 35.16 38.52
N ALA A 670 -1.58 34.50 39.28
CA ALA A 670 -2.14 33.17 38.96
C ALA A 670 -2.96 33.12 37.66
N ASP A 671 -3.16 34.27 37.02
CA ASP A 671 -4.01 34.42 35.84
C ASP A 671 -3.21 34.30 34.53
N GLU A 672 -1.87 34.42 34.55
CA GLU A 672 -1.02 34.35 33.36
C GLU A 672 -0.30 33.00 33.21
N PRO A 673 -0.19 32.45 31.98
CA PRO A 673 0.53 31.21 31.77
C PRO A 673 2.04 31.40 31.97
N TYR A 674 2.69 30.50 32.71
CA TYR A 674 4.13 30.56 32.94
C TYR A 674 4.76 29.17 33.07
N ILE A 675 6.10 29.13 32.96
CA ILE A 675 6.90 27.94 33.23
C ILE A 675 7.84 28.23 34.40
N GLU A 676 8.01 27.26 35.31
CA GLU A 676 9.10 27.28 36.29
C GLU A 676 10.42 26.92 35.58
N THR A 677 10.87 27.80 34.67
CA THR A 677 12.04 27.63 33.79
C THR A 677 13.28 27.03 34.49
N PRO A 678 13.64 27.43 35.73
CA PRO A 678 14.78 26.82 36.45
C PRO A 678 14.67 25.30 36.70
N ARG A 679 13.45 24.73 36.67
CA ARG A 679 13.18 23.30 36.90
C ARG A 679 13.02 22.50 35.60
N CYS A 680 13.21 23.13 34.44
CA CYS A 680 13.11 22.47 33.14
C CYS A 680 14.23 21.45 32.94
N THR A 681 13.85 20.24 32.50
CA THR A 681 14.74 19.12 32.17
C THR A 681 15.04 18.96 30.68
N SER A 682 14.57 19.90 29.84
CA SER A 682 14.81 19.94 28.38
C SER A 682 14.37 18.67 27.63
N CYS A 683 13.18 18.15 27.92
CA CYS A 683 12.61 16.94 27.27
C CYS A 683 12.02 17.17 25.87
N ASP A 684 12.04 18.39 25.34
CA ASP A 684 11.50 18.81 24.02
C ASP A 684 9.98 18.62 23.80
N GLU A 685 9.23 18.09 24.76
CA GLU A 685 7.79 17.78 24.60
C GLU A 685 6.93 19.04 24.35
N CYS A 686 7.17 20.13 25.09
CA CYS A 686 6.41 21.37 24.92
C CYS A 686 6.76 22.12 23.62
N THR A 687 8.03 22.07 23.19
CA THR A 687 8.48 22.74 21.95
C THR A 687 8.07 21.95 20.70
N GLN A 688 7.92 20.62 20.78
CA GLN A 688 7.33 19.81 19.72
C GLN A 688 5.82 20.06 19.57
N LEU A 689 5.12 20.36 20.67
CA LEU A 689 3.69 20.67 20.65
C LEU A 689 3.41 22.01 19.97
N ASN A 690 4.15 23.07 20.33
CA ASN A 690 4.07 24.36 19.64
C ASN A 690 5.37 25.16 19.78
N SER A 691 6.24 25.08 18.77
CA SER A 691 7.54 25.75 18.73
C SER A 691 7.46 27.28 18.56
N VAL A 692 6.27 27.84 18.34
CA VAL A 692 6.03 29.29 18.28
C VAL A 692 5.76 29.84 19.68
N VAL A 693 5.11 29.06 20.54
CA VAL A 693 4.73 29.45 21.90
C VAL A 693 5.85 29.15 22.90
N PHE A 694 6.49 27.98 22.78
CA PHE A 694 7.55 27.54 23.68
C PHE A 694 8.92 27.65 23.02
N ALA A 695 9.86 28.30 23.70
CA ALA A 695 11.24 28.46 23.24
C ALA A 695 12.22 28.10 24.36
N TYR A 696 13.47 27.84 23.97
CA TYR A 696 14.57 27.60 24.90
C TYR A 696 15.40 28.86 25.10
N ASP A 697 15.77 29.14 26.34
CA ASP A 697 16.74 30.18 26.68
C ASP A 697 18.19 29.73 26.41
N ALA A 698 19.17 30.57 26.75
CA ALA A 698 20.59 30.26 26.58
C ALA A 698 21.08 29.04 27.39
N ASN A 699 20.34 28.63 28.44
CA ASN A 699 20.63 27.49 29.28
C ASN A 699 19.85 26.22 28.89
N LYS A 700 19.16 26.24 27.73
CA LYS A 700 18.23 25.18 27.28
C LYS A 700 17.05 24.95 28.22
N GLN A 701 16.59 25.97 28.92
CA GLN A 701 15.41 25.91 29.76
C GLN A 701 14.19 26.51 29.04
N ALA A 702 13.06 25.79 29.09
CA ALA A 702 11.86 26.19 28.35
C ALA A 702 11.20 27.41 29.01
N TYR A 703 10.77 28.36 28.17
CA TYR A 703 9.96 29.51 28.57
C TYR A 703 8.89 29.79 27.50
N ILE A 704 7.86 30.55 27.87
CA ILE A 704 6.78 30.95 26.96
C ILE A 704 7.19 32.25 26.27
N ALA A 705 7.46 32.19 24.96
CA ALA A 705 7.89 33.33 24.16
C ALA A 705 6.71 34.19 23.67
N HIS A 706 5.59 33.54 23.31
CA HIS A 706 4.41 34.19 22.72
C HIS A 706 3.11 33.64 23.32
N PRO A 707 2.73 34.05 24.55
CA PRO A 707 1.52 33.55 25.22
C PRO A 707 0.21 33.97 24.50
N GLU A 708 0.26 34.96 23.62
CA GLU A 708 -0.86 35.42 22.80
C GLU A 708 -1.19 34.52 21.61
N LYS A 709 -0.25 33.66 21.20
CA LYS A 709 -0.41 32.76 20.04
C LYS A 709 -0.82 31.34 20.42
N ALA A 710 -0.93 31.05 21.72
CA ALA A 710 -1.32 29.75 22.24
C ALA A 710 -2.84 29.65 22.38
N THR A 711 -3.42 28.52 21.99
CA THR A 711 -4.78 28.17 22.42
C THR A 711 -4.77 27.67 23.87
N TYR A 712 -5.89 27.77 24.60
CA TYR A 712 -5.91 27.29 25.99
C TYR A 712 -5.68 25.78 26.04
N ARG A 713 -6.22 25.06 25.05
CA ARG A 713 -5.98 23.64 24.86
C ARG A 713 -4.48 23.29 24.76
N GLU A 714 -3.72 24.01 23.95
CA GLU A 714 -2.27 23.76 23.78
C GLU A 714 -1.48 23.98 25.07
N LEU A 715 -1.87 24.97 25.89
CA LEU A 715 -1.25 25.20 27.19
C LEU A 715 -1.54 24.07 28.19
N VAL A 716 -2.77 23.54 28.19
CA VAL A 716 -3.17 22.41 29.04
C VAL A 716 -2.50 21.12 28.58
N GLU A 717 -2.46 20.84 27.28
CA GLU A 717 -1.79 19.66 26.73
C GLU A 717 -0.26 19.72 26.97
N ALA A 718 0.36 20.90 26.90
CA ALA A 718 1.76 21.07 27.26
C ALA A 718 2.02 20.84 28.77
N ALA A 719 1.10 21.26 29.65
CA ALA A 719 1.20 21.02 31.09
C ALA A 719 1.07 19.54 31.45
N GLU A 720 0.15 18.82 30.79
CA GLU A 720 -0.01 17.37 30.96
C GLU A 720 1.17 16.57 30.39
N ALA A 721 1.74 17.03 29.27
CA ALA A 721 2.91 16.38 28.66
C ALA A 721 4.18 16.58 29.49
N CYS A 722 4.27 17.66 30.28
CA CYS A 722 5.48 17.98 31.02
C CYS A 722 5.77 16.95 32.13
N GLN A 723 6.83 16.15 31.95
CA GLN A 723 7.26 15.10 32.88
C GLN A 723 7.52 15.59 34.33
N VAL A 724 7.88 16.87 34.50
CA VAL A 724 8.15 17.49 35.81
C VAL A 724 7.04 18.42 36.28
N SER A 725 5.96 18.56 35.50
CA SER A 725 4.76 19.36 35.82
C SER A 725 5.08 20.81 36.23
N ILE A 726 5.90 21.50 35.43
CA ILE A 726 6.38 22.87 35.69
C ILE A 726 5.71 23.93 34.80
N ILE A 727 4.72 23.55 33.98
CA ILE A 727 4.02 24.44 33.06
C ILE A 727 2.64 24.74 33.65
N HIS A 728 2.34 26.02 33.83
CA HIS A 728 1.11 26.52 34.42
C HIS A 728 0.27 27.20 33.33
N PRO A 729 -0.89 26.64 32.94
CA PRO A 729 -1.72 27.17 31.84
C PRO A 729 -2.42 28.50 32.12
N GLY A 730 -2.58 28.90 33.40
CA GLY A 730 -3.30 30.12 33.78
C GLY A 730 -4.79 30.10 33.40
N LYS A 731 -5.40 31.28 33.24
CA LYS A 731 -6.81 31.40 32.81
C LYS A 731 -6.95 31.38 31.28
N PRO A 732 -8.06 30.82 30.76
CA PRO A 732 -8.33 30.84 29.33
C PRO A 732 -8.52 32.26 28.81
N ARG A 733 -7.77 32.63 27.77
CA ARG A 733 -7.84 33.95 27.14
C ARG A 733 -9.00 34.07 26.13
N ASN A 734 -9.45 32.96 25.54
CA ASN A 734 -10.58 32.93 24.61
C ASN A 734 -11.81 32.27 25.24
N PRO A 735 -12.88 33.03 25.55
CA PRO A 735 -14.09 32.49 26.19
C PRO A 735 -14.96 31.62 25.25
N ASN A 736 -14.68 31.61 23.94
CA ASN A 736 -15.45 30.86 22.93
C ASN A 736 -14.72 29.61 22.41
N GLU A 737 -13.68 29.13 23.10
CA GLU A 737 -12.94 27.93 22.68
C GLU A 737 -13.78 26.65 22.88
N PRO A 738 -13.85 25.74 21.88
CA PRO A 738 -14.62 24.51 22.01
C PRO A 738 -14.08 23.63 23.15
N GLY A 739 -14.96 23.14 24.02
CA GLY A 739 -14.58 22.26 25.13
C GLY A 739 -13.99 22.98 26.36
N LEU A 740 -14.16 24.29 26.48
CA LEU A 740 -13.54 25.12 27.54
C LEU A 740 -13.77 24.60 28.97
N ALA A 741 -14.98 24.15 29.31
CA ALA A 741 -15.29 23.63 30.65
C ALA A 741 -14.48 22.38 31.01
N GLU A 742 -14.23 21.50 30.04
CA GLU A 742 -13.42 20.29 30.21
C GLU A 742 -11.93 20.63 30.34
N LEU A 743 -11.45 21.61 29.55
CA LEU A 743 -10.07 22.08 29.61
C LEU A 743 -9.74 22.76 30.94
N VAL A 744 -10.69 23.51 31.52
CA VAL A 744 -10.51 24.16 32.83
C VAL A 744 -10.43 23.12 33.96
N GLU A 745 -11.23 22.05 33.93
CA GLU A 745 -11.11 20.96 34.90
C GLU A 745 -9.77 20.22 34.77
N ARG A 746 -9.31 19.97 33.53
CA ARG A 746 -8.00 19.36 33.26
C ARG A 746 -6.81 20.22 33.69
N ALA A 747 -6.95 21.54 33.60
CA ALA A 747 -5.90 22.49 34.01
C ALA A 747 -5.73 22.60 35.53
N ARG A 748 -6.76 22.22 36.31
CA ARG A 748 -6.82 22.43 37.78
C ARG A 748 -5.62 21.90 38.58
N PRO A 749 -4.98 20.76 38.25
CA PRO A 749 -3.78 20.29 38.94
C PRO A 749 -2.54 21.16 38.71
N PHE A 750 -2.57 22.04 37.70
CA PHE A 750 -1.44 22.83 37.21
C PHE A 750 -1.64 24.34 37.41
N LEU A 751 -2.72 24.77 38.07
CA LEU A 751 -3.02 26.18 38.37
C LEU A 751 -2.38 26.67 39.66
#